data_AF-W7YD15-F1
#
_entry.id   AF-W7YD15-F1
#
_cell.length_a   1.000
_cell.length_b   1.000
_cell.length_c   1.000
_cell.angle_alpha   90.00
_cell.angle_beta   90.00
_cell.angle_gamma   90.00
#
_symmetry.space_group_name_H-M   'P 1'
#
loop_
_entity.id
_entity.type
_entity.pdbx_description
1 polymer ?
#
loop_
_entity_poly.entity_id
_entity_poly.type
_entity_poly.pdbx_seq_one_letter_code
_entity_poly.pdbx_strand_id
1 'polypeptide(L)'
;MNHEAQTEKSFIEILTQRENQWTYRDDIKTEAALWDNLRRHINRINLARLDGVPLTNKEFEQLKVEFMRLTATPFNASQWLRGENGVAAIHVEREDVKRGRVSVVLFSNKDIAGGISSYEVVNQIKPDTNTDMRGDVTLLINGLPIIHVELKAESAKDGYMQAFEQIQRYAEAGFFDGIFATIQIFVVSNKVSTKYFARPGANTSKAFEAAKKFLFNWRTSDNEPVENLYDFTRQVLSIPSAHELISKFTILVDDQKKQKFLMVLRPYQVHAIQKIIGKAAKHEGGFVWHATGSGKTITSFVATKLLAQISIGVDRTVMVVDRTDLDSQTKDEFSKFASEFHTGLASGNVKDNALIVGVDNQRQLSNSLLSNKNNNTIIVTTIQKLSAAVRGAKETENNKFEKLKSEHIVFVVDECHRAVSDEQMKEIKKLLPNSTWFGLTGTPIFEENQKQENGTFARTTQQQYGNLLHAYTTKNAMDDNSVLNFQVEYHCLLDEDSKAEFLYRTVKGKYPKLDPIKKLADMTENDKEELQDKELFERDEYIEAMLKKIFKRQSVIERFKVINGYPTMSAVLTTHSIAQAKRIYHKLQEMRSSGILLNGRELDERHTLRDPDFPRVTITYSTSETQGEMNEAQAEVNAIMQEYNTVFGTNYTDTDQFNKNINSRLARKDAQYQQDGKWLDMVIVVDRLLTGFDAPTIQTLYVDRELKYQKLLQAFSRTNRIAPGKEHGIVVSFRKPATMRKNVEDAIRLFTNQQQNWEALVPQEYAEVKAAFLTAHEQLQQAKNDLEEDPNNIKNKIAQVRAYQKLEKIQRAMKSYENYQEDFEEFEHIVKVLPKKRDIVKI
;
A
#
# COMPACT_ATOMS: atom_id res chain seq x y z
N MET A 1 -16.04 -7.38 -39.59
CA MET A 1 -16.10 -8.49 -38.62
C MET A 1 -16.01 -7.90 -37.22
N ASN A 2 -16.80 -8.38 -36.27
CA ASN A 2 -16.80 -7.83 -34.91
C ASN A 2 -15.49 -8.22 -34.20
N HIS A 3 -14.55 -7.28 -34.07
CA HIS A 3 -13.20 -7.53 -33.53
C HIS A 3 -13.22 -8.09 -32.09
N GLU A 4 -14.30 -7.83 -31.34
CA GLU A 4 -14.49 -8.35 -29.99
C GLU A 4 -14.75 -9.86 -29.98
N ALA A 5 -15.68 -10.34 -30.83
CA ALA A 5 -15.98 -11.78 -30.96
C ALA A 5 -14.76 -12.60 -31.43
N GLN A 6 -13.90 -12.02 -32.26
CA GLN A 6 -12.65 -12.67 -32.67
C GLN A 6 -11.66 -12.75 -31.50
N THR A 7 -11.57 -11.70 -30.69
CA THR A 7 -10.74 -11.67 -29.48
C THR A 7 -11.19 -12.71 -28.47
N GLU A 8 -12.50 -12.79 -28.23
CA GLU A 8 -13.12 -13.79 -27.35
C GLU A 8 -12.80 -15.22 -27.81
N LYS A 9 -12.98 -15.49 -29.11
CA LYS A 9 -12.67 -16.81 -29.68
C LYS A 9 -11.20 -17.18 -29.48
N SER A 10 -10.27 -16.28 -29.80
CA SER A 10 -8.83 -16.52 -29.61
C SER A 10 -8.46 -16.69 -28.14
N PHE A 11 -9.11 -15.95 -27.23
CA PHE A 11 -8.91 -16.09 -25.79
C PHE A 11 -9.34 -17.48 -25.29
N ILE A 12 -10.50 -17.98 -25.70
CA ILE A 12 -10.97 -19.33 -25.38
C ILE A 12 -10.02 -20.39 -25.97
N GLU A 13 -9.61 -20.24 -27.22
CA GLU A 13 -8.64 -21.14 -27.85
C GLU A 13 -7.35 -21.23 -27.01
N ILE A 14 -6.83 -20.11 -26.51
CA ILE A 14 -5.64 -20.09 -25.65
C ILE A 14 -5.91 -20.75 -24.30
N LEU A 15 -7.02 -20.46 -23.63
CA LEU A 15 -7.39 -21.11 -22.37
C LEU A 15 -7.44 -22.65 -22.50
N THR A 16 -7.89 -23.15 -23.65
CA THR A 16 -8.00 -24.59 -23.93
C THR A 16 -6.71 -25.25 -24.41
N GLN A 17 -5.63 -24.48 -24.59
CA GLN A 17 -4.33 -25.07 -24.90
C GLN A 17 -3.87 -26.01 -23.78
N ARG A 18 -3.13 -27.05 -24.15
CA ARG A 18 -2.66 -28.10 -23.23
C ARG A 18 -1.92 -27.54 -22.01
N GLU A 19 -1.20 -26.44 -22.17
CA GLU A 19 -0.48 -25.75 -21.10
C GLU A 19 -1.40 -25.06 -20.08
N ASN A 20 -2.61 -24.64 -20.49
CA ASN A 20 -3.54 -23.87 -19.67
C ASN A 20 -4.65 -24.73 -19.03
N GLN A 21 -4.94 -25.90 -19.63
CA GLN A 21 -5.76 -27.00 -19.07
C GLN A 21 -7.25 -26.71 -18.84
N TRP A 22 -7.83 -25.67 -19.45
CA TRP A 22 -9.29 -25.47 -19.40
C TRP A 22 -10.03 -26.31 -20.44
N THR A 23 -11.23 -26.76 -20.09
CA THR A 23 -12.13 -27.45 -21.03
C THR A 23 -13.25 -26.52 -21.46
N TYR A 24 -13.34 -26.21 -22.76
CA TYR A 24 -14.42 -25.38 -23.28
C TYR A 24 -15.74 -26.15 -23.37
N ARG A 25 -16.82 -25.49 -22.92
CA ARG A 25 -18.19 -26.02 -22.86
C ARG A 25 -19.13 -25.09 -23.62
N ASP A 26 -19.22 -25.29 -24.94
CA ASP A 26 -20.12 -24.51 -25.81
C ASP A 26 -21.60 -24.85 -25.61
N ASP A 27 -21.88 -26.02 -25.03
CA ASP A 27 -23.22 -26.53 -24.76
C ASP A 27 -23.94 -25.78 -23.62
N ILE A 28 -23.20 -25.00 -22.82
CA ILE A 28 -23.73 -24.26 -21.68
C ILE A 28 -23.92 -22.79 -22.09
N LYS A 29 -25.17 -22.34 -22.23
CA LYS A 29 -25.55 -20.96 -22.63
C LYS A 29 -26.55 -20.27 -21.71
N THR A 30 -27.12 -20.99 -20.75
CA THR A 30 -28.14 -20.47 -19.84
C THR A 30 -27.77 -20.76 -18.39
N GLU A 31 -28.32 -19.98 -17.46
CA GLU A 31 -28.15 -20.24 -16.03
C GLU A 31 -28.68 -21.62 -15.61
N ALA A 32 -29.81 -22.08 -16.18
CA ALA A 32 -30.33 -23.42 -15.93
C ALA A 32 -29.31 -24.51 -16.32
N ALA A 33 -28.65 -24.36 -17.48
CA ALA A 33 -27.61 -25.31 -17.91
C ALA A 33 -26.37 -25.27 -16.99
N LEU A 34 -26.04 -24.12 -16.39
CA LEU A 34 -24.98 -24.02 -15.38
C LEU A 34 -25.34 -24.79 -14.10
N TRP A 35 -26.59 -24.67 -13.62
CA TRP A 35 -27.06 -25.45 -12.47
C TRP A 35 -27.01 -26.96 -12.73
N ASP A 36 -27.40 -27.40 -13.93
CA ASP A 36 -27.30 -28.81 -14.33
C ASP A 36 -25.85 -29.29 -14.42
N ASN A 37 -24.94 -28.44 -14.89
CA ASN A 37 -23.50 -28.72 -14.90
C ASN A 37 -22.95 -28.87 -13.47
N LEU A 38 -23.29 -27.94 -12.58
CA LEU A 38 -22.90 -28.01 -11.18
C LEU A 38 -23.43 -29.29 -10.52
N ARG A 39 -24.68 -29.69 -10.79
CA ARG A 39 -25.25 -30.95 -10.29
C ARG A 39 -24.45 -32.17 -10.74
N ARG A 40 -24.01 -32.20 -12.01
CA ARG A 40 -23.16 -33.29 -12.53
C ARG A 40 -21.84 -33.36 -11.79
N HIS A 41 -21.18 -32.22 -11.57
CA HIS A 41 -19.94 -32.17 -10.80
C HIS A 41 -20.14 -32.62 -9.35
N ILE A 42 -21.20 -32.15 -8.69
CA ILE A 42 -21.56 -32.55 -7.33
C ILE A 42 -21.71 -34.07 -7.21
N ASN A 43 -22.51 -34.68 -8.11
CA ASN A 43 -22.72 -36.13 -8.10
C ASN A 43 -21.41 -36.89 -8.36
N ARG A 44 -20.58 -36.42 -9.28
CA ARG A 44 -19.26 -37.01 -9.58
C ARG A 44 -18.32 -36.97 -8.38
N ILE A 45 -18.18 -35.79 -7.76
CA ILE A 45 -17.26 -35.53 -6.64
C ILE A 45 -17.68 -36.33 -5.40
N ASN A 46 -18.98 -36.49 -5.19
CA ASN A 46 -19.54 -37.07 -3.97
C ASN A 46 -20.09 -38.49 -4.16
N LEU A 47 -19.75 -39.18 -5.26
CA LEU A 47 -20.30 -40.50 -5.56
C LEU A 47 -20.20 -41.47 -4.37
N ALA A 48 -19.04 -41.52 -3.70
CA ALA A 48 -18.83 -42.34 -2.51
C ALA A 48 -19.64 -41.86 -1.29
N ARG A 49 -19.77 -40.54 -1.08
CA ARG A 49 -20.57 -39.96 0.02
C ARG A 49 -22.07 -40.15 -0.19
N LEU A 50 -22.48 -40.34 -1.43
CA LEU A 50 -23.87 -40.51 -1.84
C LEU A 50 -24.29 -41.99 -1.95
N ASP A 51 -23.41 -42.93 -1.56
CA ASP A 51 -23.59 -44.38 -1.71
C ASP A 51 -23.93 -44.79 -3.15
N GLY A 52 -23.31 -44.12 -4.13
CA GLY A 52 -23.53 -44.38 -5.55
C GLY A 52 -24.87 -43.87 -6.11
N VAL A 53 -25.75 -43.27 -5.29
CA VAL A 53 -27.06 -42.79 -5.73
C VAL A 53 -27.05 -41.26 -5.88
N PRO A 54 -27.19 -40.74 -7.13
CA PRO A 54 -27.21 -39.30 -7.40
C PRO A 54 -28.30 -38.56 -6.63
N LEU A 55 -28.09 -37.26 -6.43
CA LEU A 55 -29.10 -36.39 -5.82
C LEU A 55 -30.38 -36.35 -6.65
N THR A 56 -31.54 -36.45 -6.00
CA THR A 56 -32.85 -36.25 -6.64
C THR A 56 -33.11 -34.78 -6.94
N ASN A 57 -34.20 -34.47 -7.66
CA ASN A 57 -34.56 -33.07 -7.94
C ASN A 57 -34.86 -32.29 -6.66
N LYS A 58 -35.60 -32.89 -5.71
CA LYS A 58 -35.93 -32.22 -4.44
C LYS A 58 -34.70 -32.02 -3.56
N GLU A 59 -33.84 -33.03 -3.46
CA GLU A 59 -32.55 -32.93 -2.74
C GLU A 59 -31.67 -31.81 -3.34
N PHE A 60 -31.68 -31.68 -4.68
CA PHE A 60 -30.92 -30.63 -5.35
C PHE A 60 -31.54 -29.23 -5.16
N GLU A 61 -32.87 -29.10 -5.15
CA GLU A 61 -33.52 -27.83 -4.81
C GLU A 61 -33.23 -27.41 -3.36
N GLN A 62 -33.20 -28.36 -2.41
CA GLN A 62 -32.74 -28.09 -1.05
C GLN A 62 -31.31 -27.55 -1.03
N LEU A 63 -30.41 -28.17 -1.81
CA LEU A 63 -29.03 -27.71 -1.95
C LEU A 63 -28.96 -26.30 -2.53
N LYS A 64 -29.76 -25.97 -3.55
CA LYS A 64 -29.81 -24.62 -4.13
C LYS A 64 -30.24 -23.57 -3.09
N VAL A 65 -31.28 -23.85 -2.30
CA VAL A 65 -31.74 -22.94 -1.25
C VAL A 65 -30.62 -22.65 -0.25
N GLU A 66 -29.93 -23.69 0.21
CA GLU A 66 -28.83 -23.54 1.16
C GLU A 66 -27.61 -22.85 0.53
N PHE A 67 -27.31 -23.14 -0.74
CA PHE A 67 -26.29 -22.43 -1.51
C PHE A 67 -26.57 -20.93 -1.57
N MET A 68 -27.80 -20.54 -1.89
CA MET A 68 -28.21 -19.13 -1.95
C MET A 68 -28.11 -18.44 -0.59
N ARG A 69 -28.42 -19.16 0.49
CA ARG A 69 -28.25 -18.65 1.86
C ARG A 69 -26.78 -18.41 2.21
N LEU A 70 -25.91 -19.36 1.87
CA LEU A 70 -24.46 -19.29 2.13
C LEU A 70 -23.75 -18.27 1.24
N THR A 71 -24.27 -18.00 0.05
CA THR A 71 -23.68 -17.09 -0.94
C THR A 71 -24.42 -15.75 -1.05
N ALA A 72 -25.30 -15.43 -0.09
CA ALA A 72 -26.16 -14.24 -0.11
C ALA A 72 -25.42 -12.91 -0.30
N THR A 73 -24.14 -12.85 0.04
CA THR A 73 -23.26 -11.71 -0.30
C THR A 73 -21.94 -12.22 -0.88
N PRO A 74 -21.22 -11.39 -1.66
CA PRO A 74 -19.89 -11.75 -2.16
C PRO A 74 -18.91 -12.16 -1.06
N PHE A 75 -19.00 -11.51 0.11
CA PHE A 75 -18.21 -11.85 1.28
C PHE A 75 -18.58 -13.23 1.83
N ASN A 76 -19.87 -13.52 2.02
CA ASN A 76 -20.32 -14.82 2.52
C ASN A 76 -19.96 -15.95 1.55
N ALA A 77 -20.11 -15.72 0.24
CA ALA A 77 -19.73 -16.68 -0.78
C ALA A 77 -18.23 -17.01 -0.70
N SER A 78 -17.39 -16.00 -0.55
CA SER A 78 -15.95 -16.18 -0.37
C SER A 78 -15.60 -16.88 0.95
N GLN A 79 -16.28 -16.54 2.05
CA GLN A 79 -16.14 -17.22 3.33
C GLN A 79 -16.51 -18.70 3.24
N TRP A 80 -17.62 -19.03 2.57
CA TRP A 80 -18.06 -20.39 2.36
C TRP A 80 -17.10 -21.18 1.45
N LEU A 81 -16.62 -20.59 0.36
CA LEU A 81 -15.60 -21.20 -0.51
C LEU A 81 -14.31 -21.55 0.25
N ARG A 82 -13.97 -20.78 1.28
CA ARG A 82 -12.85 -21.08 2.17
C ARG A 82 -13.15 -22.18 3.17
N GLY A 83 -14.38 -22.25 3.67
CA GLY A 83 -14.94 -23.38 4.42
C GLY A 83 -14.11 -23.87 5.61
N GLU A 84 -14.58 -24.93 6.27
CA GLU A 84 -13.79 -25.57 7.31
C GLU A 84 -12.66 -26.39 6.67
N ASN A 85 -11.43 -26.22 7.14
CA ASN A 85 -10.25 -26.90 6.60
C ASN A 85 -10.03 -26.74 5.08
N GLY A 86 -10.54 -25.68 4.47
CA GLY A 86 -10.37 -25.42 3.04
C GLY A 86 -11.42 -26.08 2.14
N VAL A 87 -12.50 -26.66 2.69
CA VAL A 87 -13.50 -27.40 1.91
C VAL A 87 -14.87 -26.73 2.02
N ALA A 88 -15.46 -26.38 0.88
CA ALA A 88 -16.82 -25.86 0.80
C ALA A 88 -17.80 -27.02 0.62
N ALA A 89 -18.66 -27.22 1.61
CA ALA A 89 -19.66 -28.27 1.60
C ALA A 89 -21.04 -27.75 2.00
N ILE A 90 -22.09 -28.48 1.60
CA ILE A 90 -23.49 -28.23 1.95
C ILE A 90 -24.09 -29.51 2.49
N HIS A 91 -24.82 -29.40 3.60
CA HIS A 91 -25.55 -30.53 4.14
C HIS A 91 -26.91 -30.68 3.47
N VAL A 92 -27.21 -31.90 3.00
CA VAL A 92 -28.48 -32.25 2.34
C VAL A 92 -29.11 -33.40 3.10
N GLU A 93 -30.43 -33.34 3.32
CA GLU A 93 -31.20 -34.44 3.88
C GLU A 93 -31.67 -35.34 2.74
N ARG A 94 -31.33 -36.63 2.81
CA ARG A 94 -31.71 -37.59 1.76
C ARG A 94 -33.20 -37.90 1.84
N GLU A 95 -33.87 -38.02 0.71
CA GLU A 95 -35.31 -38.43 0.66
C GLU A 95 -35.51 -39.84 1.23
N ASP A 96 -34.54 -40.72 1.02
CA ASP A 96 -34.49 -42.00 1.73
C ASP A 96 -33.96 -41.77 3.15
N VAL A 97 -34.87 -41.80 4.12
CA VAL A 97 -34.58 -41.61 5.55
C VAL A 97 -33.48 -42.55 6.06
N LYS A 98 -33.32 -43.75 5.45
CA LYS A 98 -32.25 -44.70 5.83
C LYS A 98 -30.86 -44.18 5.50
N ARG A 99 -30.73 -43.23 4.56
CA ARG A 99 -29.46 -42.61 4.15
C ARG A 99 -29.15 -41.33 4.93
N GLY A 100 -30.11 -40.82 5.71
CA GLY A 100 -29.90 -39.72 6.66
C GLY A 100 -29.41 -38.42 6.01
N ARG A 101 -28.57 -37.68 6.74
CA ARG A 101 -28.01 -36.39 6.33
C ARG A 101 -26.59 -36.58 5.79
N VAL A 102 -26.32 -36.06 4.60
CA VAL A 102 -25.01 -36.14 3.93
C VAL A 102 -24.38 -34.75 3.80
N SER A 103 -23.05 -34.67 3.95
CA SER A 103 -22.29 -33.46 3.61
C SER A 103 -21.72 -33.59 2.19
N VAL A 104 -22.21 -32.74 1.29
CA VAL A 104 -21.86 -32.74 -0.13
C VAL A 104 -20.79 -31.69 -0.39
N VAL A 105 -19.64 -32.10 -0.92
CA VAL A 105 -18.51 -31.21 -1.24
C VAL A 105 -18.68 -30.58 -2.61
N LEU A 106 -18.52 -29.26 -2.70
CA LEU A 106 -18.63 -28.51 -3.95
C LEU A 106 -17.26 -27.97 -4.42
N PHE A 107 -16.43 -27.54 -3.47
CA PHE A 107 -15.14 -26.89 -3.77
C PHE A 107 -14.09 -27.25 -2.73
N SER A 108 -12.82 -27.29 -3.15
CA SER A 108 -11.68 -27.61 -2.27
C SER A 108 -10.50 -26.71 -2.61
N ASN A 109 -10.04 -25.95 -1.62
CA ASN A 109 -8.84 -25.11 -1.70
C ASN A 109 -7.54 -25.93 -1.70
N LYS A 110 -7.62 -27.23 -1.43
CA LYS A 110 -6.47 -28.14 -1.34
C LYS A 110 -6.25 -28.94 -2.63
N ASP A 111 -7.32 -29.27 -3.34
CA ASP A 111 -7.28 -30.09 -4.55
C ASP A 111 -6.95 -29.24 -5.79
N ILE A 112 -5.77 -28.63 -5.82
CA ILE A 112 -5.33 -27.76 -6.91
C ILE A 112 -4.65 -28.59 -8.00
N ALA A 113 -5.04 -28.40 -9.26
CA ALA A 113 -4.60 -29.17 -10.42
C ALA A 113 -4.66 -30.70 -10.24
N GLY A 114 -5.59 -31.20 -9.43
CA GLY A 114 -5.76 -32.62 -9.15
C GLY A 114 -6.92 -32.88 -8.19
N GLY A 115 -6.98 -34.10 -7.64
CA GLY A 115 -8.01 -34.50 -6.68
C GLY A 115 -9.42 -34.47 -7.30
N ILE A 116 -10.32 -33.72 -6.68
CA ILE A 116 -11.73 -33.62 -7.12
C ILE A 116 -11.98 -32.54 -8.19
N SER A 117 -10.98 -31.70 -8.45
CA SER A 117 -11.15 -30.46 -9.21
C SER A 117 -11.30 -30.67 -10.71
N SER A 118 -12.15 -29.87 -11.33
CA SER A 118 -12.38 -29.80 -12.77
C SER A 118 -12.48 -28.36 -13.22
N TYR A 119 -11.90 -28.05 -14.38
CA TYR A 119 -11.72 -26.69 -14.87
C TYR A 119 -12.39 -26.55 -16.22
N GLU A 120 -13.42 -25.69 -16.28
CA GLU A 120 -14.22 -25.49 -17.48
C GLU A 120 -14.33 -24.01 -17.82
N VAL A 121 -14.44 -23.69 -19.11
CA VAL A 121 -14.71 -22.34 -19.59
C VAL A 121 -16.01 -22.32 -20.38
N VAL A 122 -16.87 -21.36 -20.05
CA VAL A 122 -18.12 -21.08 -20.74
C VAL A 122 -18.13 -19.63 -21.21
N ASN A 123 -18.93 -19.33 -22.23
CA ASN A 123 -19.03 -18.00 -22.79
C ASN A 123 -20.45 -17.65 -23.22
N GLN A 124 -20.75 -16.35 -23.28
CA GLN A 124 -22.03 -15.81 -23.74
C GLN A 124 -23.23 -16.38 -22.96
N ILE A 125 -23.09 -16.49 -21.63
CA ILE A 125 -24.16 -16.99 -20.77
C ILE A 125 -25.22 -15.90 -20.57
N LYS A 126 -26.49 -16.28 -20.74
CA LYS A 126 -27.63 -15.45 -20.34
C LYS A 126 -28.09 -15.82 -18.92
N PRO A 127 -28.05 -14.88 -17.96
CA PRO A 127 -28.52 -15.10 -16.59
C PRO A 127 -30.06 -15.11 -16.57
N ASP A 128 -30.65 -15.69 -15.52
CA ASP A 128 -32.10 -15.71 -15.31
C ASP A 128 -32.58 -14.37 -14.70
N THR A 129 -32.37 -13.29 -15.46
CA THR A 129 -32.83 -11.94 -15.13
C THR A 129 -33.74 -11.42 -16.23
N ASN A 130 -34.58 -10.43 -15.92
CA ASN A 130 -35.46 -9.77 -16.90
C ASN A 130 -34.71 -8.91 -17.95
N THR A 131 -33.39 -9.04 -18.05
CA THR A 131 -32.53 -8.24 -18.92
C THR A 131 -31.93 -9.09 -20.04
N ASP A 132 -31.61 -8.48 -21.19
CA ASP A 132 -30.92 -9.19 -22.28
C ASP A 132 -29.38 -9.16 -22.13
N MET A 133 -28.90 -9.13 -20.88
CA MET A 133 -27.47 -9.10 -20.57
C MET A 133 -26.83 -10.45 -20.88
N ARG A 134 -25.57 -10.40 -21.36
CA ARG A 134 -24.76 -11.58 -21.65
C ARG A 134 -23.35 -11.36 -21.14
N GLY A 135 -22.88 -12.30 -20.34
CA GLY A 135 -21.50 -12.28 -19.87
C GLY A 135 -20.57 -12.86 -20.92
N ASP A 136 -19.42 -12.24 -21.15
CA ASP A 136 -18.50 -12.67 -22.21
C ASP A 136 -17.91 -14.04 -21.92
N VAL A 137 -17.04 -14.17 -20.91
CA VAL A 137 -16.39 -15.46 -20.57
C VAL A 137 -16.41 -15.67 -19.05
N THR A 138 -16.75 -16.89 -18.63
CA THR A 138 -16.73 -17.28 -17.22
C THR A 138 -15.95 -18.58 -17.04
N LEU A 139 -15.05 -18.59 -16.07
CA LEU A 139 -14.22 -19.75 -15.72
C LEU A 139 -14.83 -20.46 -14.51
N LEU A 140 -15.05 -21.76 -14.66
CA LEU A 140 -15.72 -22.61 -13.70
C LEU A 140 -14.75 -23.57 -13.02
N ILE A 141 -14.83 -23.68 -11.70
CA ILE A 141 -14.14 -24.74 -10.94
C ILE A 141 -15.22 -25.64 -10.34
N ASN A 142 -15.23 -26.92 -10.71
CA ASN A 142 -16.28 -27.88 -10.34
C ASN A 142 -17.70 -27.43 -10.72
N GLY A 143 -17.83 -26.69 -11.84
CA GLY A 143 -19.08 -26.12 -12.28
C GLY A 143 -19.50 -24.83 -11.55
N LEU A 144 -18.77 -24.38 -10.53
CA LEU A 144 -19.02 -23.10 -9.86
C LEU A 144 -18.36 -21.95 -10.65
N PRO A 145 -19.08 -20.85 -10.93
CA PRO A 145 -18.49 -19.61 -11.46
C PRO A 145 -17.53 -18.98 -10.45
N ILE A 146 -16.24 -18.89 -10.79
CA ILE A 146 -15.22 -18.33 -9.88
C ILE A 146 -14.56 -17.07 -10.46
N ILE A 147 -14.26 -17.06 -11.76
CA ILE A 147 -13.63 -15.91 -12.43
C ILE A 147 -14.53 -15.50 -13.60
N HIS A 148 -14.81 -14.20 -13.69
CA HIS A 148 -15.55 -13.63 -14.81
C HIS A 148 -14.68 -12.65 -15.58
N VAL A 149 -14.67 -12.77 -16.90
CA VAL A 149 -13.82 -12.00 -17.81
C VAL A 149 -14.71 -11.22 -18.75
N GLU A 150 -14.55 -9.91 -18.75
CA GLU A 150 -15.24 -8.99 -19.66
C GLU A 150 -14.23 -8.43 -20.67
N LEU A 151 -14.56 -8.53 -21.95
CA LEU A 151 -13.68 -8.19 -23.06
C LEU A 151 -14.24 -6.98 -23.82
N LYS A 152 -13.34 -6.18 -24.39
CA LYS A 152 -13.70 -5.08 -25.30
C LYS A 152 -12.82 -5.12 -26.54
N ALA A 153 -13.30 -4.50 -27.61
CA ALA A 153 -12.50 -4.27 -28.79
C ALA A 153 -11.19 -3.51 -28.46
N GLU A 154 -10.12 -3.85 -29.17
CA GLU A 154 -8.80 -3.21 -29.02
C GLU A 154 -8.84 -1.69 -29.20
N SER A 155 -9.73 -1.20 -30.07
CA SER A 155 -9.97 0.21 -30.36
C SER A 155 -10.93 0.92 -29.41
N ALA A 156 -11.36 0.29 -28.31
CA ALA A 156 -12.29 0.89 -27.35
C ALA A 156 -11.73 2.22 -26.81
N LYS A 157 -12.55 3.28 -26.89
CA LYS A 157 -12.15 4.66 -26.57
C LYS A 157 -11.61 4.81 -25.15
N ASP A 158 -12.25 4.13 -24.19
CA ASP A 158 -11.87 4.12 -22.77
C ASP A 158 -11.12 2.83 -22.38
N GLY A 159 -10.67 2.06 -23.37
CA GLY A 159 -9.92 0.82 -23.20
C GLY A 159 -10.62 -0.20 -22.28
N TYR A 160 -9.88 -0.72 -21.30
CA TYR A 160 -10.39 -1.68 -20.32
C TYR A 160 -11.42 -1.08 -19.34
N MET A 161 -11.49 0.26 -19.19
CA MET A 161 -12.45 0.88 -18.25
C MET A 161 -13.89 0.69 -18.72
N GLN A 162 -14.13 0.58 -20.03
CA GLN A 162 -15.46 0.27 -20.55
C GLN A 162 -15.92 -1.13 -20.12
N ALA A 163 -15.01 -2.11 -20.06
CA ALA A 163 -15.31 -3.44 -19.51
C ALA A 163 -15.60 -3.36 -18.00
N PHE A 164 -14.85 -2.56 -17.24
CA PHE A 164 -15.12 -2.35 -15.81
C PHE A 164 -16.51 -1.77 -15.56
N GLU A 165 -16.89 -0.72 -16.29
CA GLU A 165 -18.21 -0.10 -16.17
C GLU A 165 -19.33 -1.05 -16.59
N GLN A 166 -19.06 -1.96 -17.53
CA GLN A 166 -20.03 -2.98 -17.92
C GLN A 166 -20.26 -4.00 -16.82
N ILE A 167 -19.19 -4.50 -16.17
CA ILE A 167 -19.32 -5.36 -14.98
C ILE A 167 -20.11 -4.64 -13.87
N GLN A 168 -19.86 -3.35 -13.64
CA GLN A 168 -20.63 -2.58 -12.66
C GLN A 168 -22.13 -2.57 -13.00
N ARG A 169 -22.50 -2.30 -14.25
CA ARG A 169 -23.91 -2.34 -14.71
C ARG A 169 -24.53 -3.73 -14.55
N TYR A 170 -23.77 -4.78 -14.85
CA TYR A 170 -24.21 -6.17 -14.67
C TYR A 170 -24.49 -6.49 -13.20
N ALA A 171 -23.60 -6.04 -12.30
CA ALA A 171 -23.80 -6.23 -10.87
C ALA A 171 -25.06 -5.50 -10.37
N GLU A 172 -25.24 -4.23 -10.73
CA GLU A 172 -26.40 -3.43 -10.32
C GLU A 172 -27.74 -3.99 -10.84
N ALA A 173 -27.71 -4.71 -11.97
CA ALA A 173 -28.87 -5.36 -12.55
C ALA A 173 -29.11 -6.81 -12.06
N GLY A 174 -28.29 -7.31 -11.13
CA GLY A 174 -28.46 -8.65 -10.55
C GLY A 174 -27.85 -9.80 -11.37
N PHE A 175 -27.00 -9.54 -12.37
CA PHE A 175 -26.35 -10.59 -13.18
C PHE A 175 -25.54 -11.56 -12.30
N PHE A 176 -24.86 -11.04 -11.28
CA PHE A 176 -23.95 -11.82 -10.43
C PHE A 176 -24.62 -12.42 -9.19
N ASP A 177 -25.95 -12.50 -9.19
CA ASP A 177 -26.71 -13.21 -8.17
C ASP A 177 -26.82 -14.71 -8.55
N GLY A 178 -27.65 -15.48 -7.85
CA GLY A 178 -27.85 -16.89 -8.19
C GLY A 178 -26.55 -17.71 -8.11
N ILE A 179 -26.33 -18.55 -9.11
CA ILE A 179 -25.10 -19.35 -9.21
C ILE A 179 -23.83 -18.49 -9.40
N PHE A 180 -23.96 -17.27 -9.93
CA PHE A 180 -22.84 -16.36 -10.13
C PHE A 180 -22.39 -15.66 -8.84
N ALA A 181 -23.11 -15.83 -7.73
CA ALA A 181 -22.74 -15.30 -6.42
C ALA A 181 -21.35 -15.76 -5.95
N THR A 182 -20.82 -16.87 -6.48
CA THR A 182 -19.49 -17.39 -6.14
C THR A 182 -18.33 -16.73 -6.89
N ILE A 183 -18.56 -15.84 -7.86
CA ILE A 183 -17.47 -15.13 -8.54
C ILE A 183 -16.63 -14.38 -7.49
N GLN A 184 -15.32 -14.58 -7.55
CA GLN A 184 -14.35 -14.00 -6.63
C GLN A 184 -13.49 -12.92 -7.30
N ILE A 185 -13.17 -13.11 -8.58
CA ILE A 185 -12.29 -12.22 -9.34
C ILE A 185 -12.95 -11.83 -10.65
N PHE A 186 -12.82 -10.55 -10.98
CA PHE A 186 -13.13 -10.00 -12.28
C PHE A 186 -11.84 -9.71 -13.05
N VAL A 187 -11.85 -10.01 -14.34
CA VAL A 187 -10.81 -9.63 -15.30
C VAL A 187 -11.45 -8.74 -16.35
N VAL A 188 -10.83 -7.59 -16.62
CA VAL A 188 -11.27 -6.64 -17.64
C VAL A 188 -10.15 -6.44 -18.64
N SER A 189 -10.46 -6.55 -19.93
CA SER A 189 -9.43 -6.43 -20.97
C SER A 189 -9.97 -5.83 -22.25
N ASN A 190 -9.13 -5.05 -22.92
CA ASN A 190 -9.31 -4.68 -24.33
C ASN A 190 -8.23 -5.33 -25.22
N LYS A 191 -7.78 -6.54 -24.86
CA LYS A 191 -6.67 -7.31 -25.49
C LYS A 191 -5.28 -6.75 -25.24
N VAL A 192 -5.06 -5.44 -25.41
CA VAL A 192 -3.75 -4.79 -25.24
C VAL A 192 -3.49 -4.37 -23.80
N SER A 193 -4.53 -4.14 -23.01
CA SER A 193 -4.44 -3.81 -21.58
C SER A 193 -5.40 -4.68 -20.80
N THR A 194 -4.87 -5.39 -19.80
CA THR A 194 -5.61 -6.37 -19.00
C THR A 194 -5.42 -6.06 -17.52
N LYS A 195 -6.54 -5.93 -16.80
CA LYS A 195 -6.57 -5.72 -15.35
C LYS A 195 -7.39 -6.79 -14.67
N TYR A 196 -7.10 -7.02 -13.40
CA TYR A 196 -7.94 -7.85 -12.55
C TYR A 196 -8.20 -7.16 -11.20
N PHE A 197 -9.31 -7.51 -10.58
CA PHE A 197 -9.69 -7.02 -9.26
C PHE A 197 -10.60 -8.03 -8.54
N ALA A 198 -10.61 -7.96 -7.21
CA ALA A 198 -11.51 -8.78 -6.40
C ALA A 198 -12.95 -8.28 -6.51
N ARG A 199 -13.92 -9.21 -6.45
CA ARG A 199 -15.34 -8.86 -6.44
C ARG A 199 -15.65 -7.90 -5.27
N PRO A 200 -16.28 -6.74 -5.54
CA PRO A 200 -16.67 -5.81 -4.48
C PRO A 200 -17.63 -6.47 -3.46
N GLY A 201 -17.60 -6.01 -2.21
CA GLY A 201 -18.43 -6.59 -1.15
C GLY A 201 -19.94 -6.39 -1.33
N ALA A 202 -20.36 -5.54 -2.27
CA ALA A 202 -21.76 -5.30 -2.62
C ALA A 202 -21.90 -4.94 -4.11
N ASN A 203 -23.05 -5.28 -4.69
CA ASN A 203 -23.40 -4.97 -6.08
C ASN A 203 -23.93 -3.52 -6.22
N THR A 204 -23.16 -2.51 -5.78
CA THR A 204 -23.58 -1.09 -5.81
C THR A 204 -22.52 -0.21 -6.44
N SER A 205 -22.93 0.91 -7.08
CA SER A 205 -21.99 1.85 -7.69
C SER A 205 -20.93 2.34 -6.70
N LYS A 206 -21.32 2.62 -5.45
CA LYS A 206 -20.40 3.05 -4.40
C LYS A 206 -19.30 2.02 -4.11
N ALA A 207 -19.65 0.72 -4.12
CA ALA A 207 -18.68 -0.35 -3.91
C ALA A 207 -17.72 -0.51 -5.10
N PHE A 208 -18.24 -0.36 -6.33
CA PHE A 208 -17.40 -0.39 -7.54
C PHE A 208 -16.49 0.83 -7.65
N GLU A 209 -16.96 2.04 -7.33
CA GLU A 209 -16.11 3.24 -7.26
C GLU A 209 -14.96 3.05 -6.26
N ALA A 210 -15.24 2.44 -5.10
CA ALA A 210 -14.20 2.10 -4.13
C ALA A 210 -13.24 1.01 -4.65
N ALA A 211 -13.69 0.15 -5.56
CA ALA A 211 -12.88 -0.89 -6.18
C ALA A 211 -11.98 -0.38 -7.32
N LYS A 212 -12.28 0.78 -7.93
CA LYS A 212 -11.48 1.35 -9.05
C LYS A 212 -10.00 1.50 -8.72
N LYS A 213 -9.66 1.84 -7.48
CA LYS A 213 -8.26 1.97 -7.01
C LYS A 213 -7.51 0.64 -6.85
N PHE A 214 -8.21 -0.49 -7.02
CA PHE A 214 -7.68 -1.84 -6.88
C PHE A 214 -7.67 -2.62 -8.20
N LEU A 215 -7.76 -1.94 -9.35
CA LEU A 215 -7.48 -2.55 -10.65
C LEU A 215 -5.98 -2.70 -10.83
N PHE A 216 -5.51 -3.95 -10.83
CA PHE A 216 -4.09 -4.24 -10.92
C PHE A 216 -3.71 -4.74 -12.31
N ASN A 217 -2.54 -4.29 -12.78
CA ASN A 217 -1.81 -5.00 -13.84
C ASN A 217 -1.14 -6.23 -13.24
N TRP A 218 -1.04 -7.30 -14.02
CA TRP A 218 -0.09 -8.35 -13.68
C TRP A 218 1.33 -7.90 -14.00
N ARG A 219 2.29 -8.39 -13.21
CA ARG A 219 3.73 -8.21 -13.44
C ARG A 219 4.44 -9.55 -13.31
N THR A 220 5.49 -9.74 -14.11
CA THR A 220 6.39 -10.89 -13.97
C THR A 220 7.16 -10.83 -12.65
N SER A 221 7.91 -11.88 -12.32
CA SER A 221 8.78 -11.92 -11.13
C SER A 221 9.89 -10.87 -11.12
N ASP A 222 10.21 -10.33 -12.30
CA ASP A 222 11.20 -9.26 -12.50
C ASP A 222 10.53 -7.88 -12.57
N ASN A 223 9.22 -7.83 -12.29
CA ASN A 223 8.36 -6.67 -12.33
C ASN A 223 8.09 -6.09 -13.72
N GLU A 224 8.22 -6.86 -14.80
CA GLU A 224 7.80 -6.38 -16.12
C GLU A 224 6.26 -6.42 -16.25
N PRO A 225 5.59 -5.34 -16.70
CA PRO A 225 4.14 -5.33 -16.91
C PRO A 225 3.69 -6.36 -17.93
N VAL A 226 2.60 -7.07 -17.63
CA VAL A 226 1.95 -8.03 -18.54
C VAL A 226 0.59 -7.47 -18.94
N GLU A 227 0.54 -6.69 -20.01
CA GLU A 227 -0.67 -6.00 -20.45
C GLU A 227 -1.51 -6.83 -21.43
N ASN A 228 -0.85 -7.62 -22.27
CA ASN A 228 -1.50 -8.46 -23.27
C ASN A 228 -2.36 -9.56 -22.61
N LEU A 229 -3.61 -9.68 -23.06
CA LEU A 229 -4.57 -10.66 -22.55
C LEU A 229 -4.04 -12.10 -22.61
N TYR A 230 -3.36 -12.46 -23.68
CA TYR A 230 -2.92 -13.84 -23.91
C TYR A 230 -1.74 -14.22 -23.01
N ASP A 231 -0.81 -13.30 -22.80
CA ASP A 231 0.31 -13.52 -21.87
C ASP A 231 -0.18 -13.52 -20.42
N PHE A 232 -1.14 -12.65 -20.09
CA PHE A 232 -1.85 -12.69 -18.81
C PHE A 232 -2.53 -14.05 -18.60
N THR A 233 -3.16 -14.59 -19.65
CA THR A 233 -3.85 -15.89 -19.59
C THR A 233 -2.90 -17.01 -19.21
N ARG A 234 -1.74 -17.10 -19.88
CA ARG A 234 -0.74 -18.15 -19.64
C ARG A 234 -0.13 -18.09 -18.24
N GLN A 235 0.02 -16.89 -17.69
CA GLN A 235 0.64 -16.71 -16.38
C GLN A 235 -0.36 -16.82 -15.22
N VAL A 236 -1.54 -16.23 -15.37
CA VAL A 236 -2.50 -16.01 -14.28
C VAL A 236 -3.70 -16.93 -14.37
N LEU A 237 -4.25 -17.10 -15.57
CA LEU A 237 -5.47 -17.88 -15.77
C LEU A 237 -5.20 -19.36 -16.06
N SER A 238 -3.94 -19.77 -16.30
CA SER A 238 -3.57 -21.17 -16.43
C SER A 238 -3.81 -21.96 -15.14
N ILE A 239 -4.00 -23.27 -15.25
CA ILE A 239 -4.03 -24.17 -14.09
C ILE A 239 -2.60 -24.69 -13.85
N PRO A 240 -2.06 -24.60 -12.61
CA PRO A 240 -2.75 -24.34 -11.34
C PRO A 240 -2.97 -22.87 -10.96
N SER A 241 -2.30 -21.91 -11.62
CA SER A 241 -2.22 -20.49 -11.21
C SER A 241 -3.56 -19.85 -10.86
N ALA A 242 -4.60 -20.03 -11.68
CA ALA A 242 -5.91 -19.43 -11.46
C ALA A 242 -6.56 -19.94 -10.17
N HIS A 243 -6.47 -21.25 -9.93
CA HIS A 243 -7.02 -21.86 -8.72
C HIS A 243 -6.17 -21.45 -7.50
N GLU A 244 -4.85 -21.34 -7.61
CA GLU A 244 -4.00 -20.83 -6.53
C GLU A 244 -4.31 -19.37 -6.16
N LEU A 245 -4.58 -18.52 -7.15
CA LEU A 245 -4.93 -17.12 -6.94
C LEU A 245 -6.14 -16.99 -6.00
N ILE A 246 -7.15 -17.84 -6.20
CA ILE A 246 -8.38 -17.89 -5.40
C ILE A 246 -8.15 -18.59 -4.05
N SER A 247 -7.48 -19.73 -4.05
CA SER A 247 -7.40 -20.57 -2.85
C SER A 247 -6.34 -20.08 -1.86
N LYS A 248 -5.24 -19.48 -2.35
CA LYS A 248 -4.07 -19.08 -1.54
C LYS A 248 -3.88 -17.58 -1.44
N PHE A 249 -4.20 -16.82 -2.49
CA PHE A 249 -3.76 -15.43 -2.64
C PHE A 249 -4.88 -14.38 -2.59
N THR A 250 -6.01 -14.75 -2.02
CA THR A 250 -7.10 -13.83 -1.68
C THR A 250 -7.39 -13.90 -0.18
N ILE A 251 -7.82 -12.79 0.40
CA ILE A 251 -7.98 -12.62 1.85
C ILE A 251 -9.34 -11.98 2.13
N LEU A 252 -10.02 -12.49 3.16
CA LEU A 252 -11.23 -11.86 3.70
C LEU A 252 -10.88 -10.78 4.72
N VAL A 253 -11.46 -9.60 4.53
CA VAL A 253 -11.37 -8.50 5.47
C VAL A 253 -12.73 -8.27 6.10
N ASP A 254 -12.83 -8.54 7.40
CA ASP A 254 -14.01 -8.24 8.21
C ASP A 254 -13.72 -7.06 9.14
N ASP A 255 -13.97 -5.84 8.68
CA ASP A 255 -13.95 -4.67 9.55
C ASP A 255 -15.31 -4.51 10.23
N GLN A 256 -15.45 -5.10 11.42
CA GLN A 256 -16.69 -5.19 12.23
C GLN A 256 -17.50 -3.87 12.34
N LYS A 257 -16.88 -2.72 12.08
CA LYS A 257 -17.49 -1.38 12.16
C LYS A 257 -17.65 -0.64 10.83
N LYS A 258 -17.01 -1.07 9.72
CA LYS A 258 -16.94 -0.28 8.47
C LYS A 258 -17.44 -1.03 7.24
N GLN A 259 -16.84 -2.17 6.89
CA GLN A 259 -17.17 -2.90 5.66
C GLN A 259 -16.52 -4.29 5.65
N LYS A 260 -17.22 -5.25 5.05
CA LYS A 260 -16.70 -6.59 4.75
C LYS A 260 -16.39 -6.69 3.26
N PHE A 261 -15.18 -7.08 2.89
CA PHE A 261 -14.79 -7.17 1.48
C PHE A 261 -13.68 -8.20 1.24
N LEU A 262 -13.55 -8.60 -0.02
CA LEU A 262 -12.51 -9.48 -0.51
C LEU A 262 -11.32 -8.66 -1.01
N MET A 263 -10.11 -9.12 -0.71
CA MET A 263 -8.88 -8.58 -1.26
C MET A 263 -8.12 -9.66 -2.04
N VAL A 264 -7.60 -9.31 -3.21
CA VAL A 264 -6.67 -10.15 -3.97
C VAL A 264 -5.27 -9.57 -3.84
N LEU A 265 -4.27 -10.43 -3.63
CA LEU A 265 -2.88 -10.01 -3.56
C LEU A 265 -2.38 -9.52 -4.92
N ARG A 266 -1.45 -8.58 -4.86
CA ARG A 266 -0.77 -8.04 -6.04
C ARG A 266 0.33 -9.00 -6.50
N PRO A 267 0.75 -8.94 -7.79
CA PRO A 267 1.66 -9.94 -8.36
C PRO A 267 2.99 -10.04 -7.62
N TYR A 268 3.60 -8.90 -7.28
CA TYR A 268 4.86 -8.86 -6.52
C TYR A 268 4.75 -9.46 -5.11
N GLN A 269 3.55 -9.46 -4.50
CA GLN A 269 3.30 -10.12 -3.22
C GLN A 269 3.25 -11.63 -3.41
N VAL A 270 2.54 -12.09 -4.46
CA VAL A 270 2.45 -13.52 -4.83
C VAL A 270 3.85 -14.08 -5.10
N HIS A 271 4.63 -13.42 -5.97
CA HIS A 271 6.00 -13.84 -6.31
C HIS A 271 6.93 -13.89 -5.10
N ALA A 272 6.84 -12.91 -4.20
CA ALA A 272 7.62 -12.89 -2.97
C ALA A 272 7.26 -14.05 -2.03
N ILE A 273 5.96 -14.32 -1.84
CA ILE A 273 5.47 -15.39 -0.98
C ILE A 273 5.86 -16.77 -1.55
N GLN A 274 5.72 -16.99 -2.85
CA GLN A 274 6.15 -18.24 -3.50
C GLN A 274 7.65 -18.49 -3.30
N LYS A 275 8.50 -17.45 -3.44
CA LYS A 275 9.94 -17.56 -3.18
C LYS A 275 10.25 -17.83 -1.70
N ILE A 276 9.53 -17.21 -0.75
CA ILE A 276 9.67 -17.50 0.69
C ILE A 276 9.36 -18.98 0.97
N ILE A 277 8.22 -19.49 0.49
CA ILE A 277 7.82 -20.89 0.70
C ILE A 277 8.87 -21.85 0.10
N GLY A 278 9.32 -21.59 -1.13
CA GLY A 278 10.33 -22.41 -1.78
C GLY A 278 11.70 -22.42 -1.08
N LYS A 279 12.08 -21.32 -0.43
CA LYS A 279 13.31 -21.21 0.37
C LYS A 279 13.18 -21.82 1.76
N ALA A 280 12.01 -21.66 2.39
CA ALA A 280 11.70 -22.28 3.67
C ALA A 280 11.81 -23.81 3.58
N ALA A 281 11.27 -24.42 2.51
CA ALA A 281 11.40 -25.87 2.28
C ALA A 281 12.86 -26.37 2.20
N LYS A 282 13.82 -25.47 1.94
CA LYS A 282 15.28 -25.76 1.89
C LYS A 282 16.03 -25.32 3.14
N HIS A 283 15.32 -24.85 4.18
CA HIS A 283 15.91 -24.22 5.37
C HIS A 283 16.77 -22.98 5.07
N GLU A 284 16.56 -22.33 3.91
CA GLU A 284 17.30 -21.15 3.49
C GLU A 284 16.53 -19.88 3.84
N GLY A 285 17.20 -18.92 4.48
CA GLY A 285 16.65 -17.59 4.73
C GLY A 285 16.72 -16.67 3.52
N GLY A 286 16.15 -15.47 3.65
CA GLY A 286 16.33 -14.39 2.68
C GLY A 286 15.55 -13.15 3.07
N PHE A 287 15.63 -12.12 2.24
CA PHE A 287 14.81 -10.92 2.45
C PHE A 287 14.03 -10.52 1.21
N VAL A 288 12.90 -9.85 1.44
CA VAL A 288 12.05 -9.25 0.43
C VAL A 288 12.14 -7.75 0.56
N TRP A 289 12.48 -7.10 -0.54
CA TRP A 289 12.58 -5.65 -0.63
C TRP A 289 11.35 -5.09 -1.35
N HIS A 290 10.37 -4.61 -0.59
CA HIS A 290 9.13 -4.07 -1.16
C HIS A 290 8.93 -2.62 -0.68
N ALA A 291 8.68 -1.69 -1.59
CA ALA A 291 8.58 -0.26 -1.31
C ALA A 291 7.69 0.07 -0.10
N THR A 292 8.01 1.14 0.62
CA THR A 292 7.21 1.57 1.77
C THR A 292 5.76 1.80 1.37
N GLY A 293 4.84 1.15 2.09
CA GLY A 293 3.41 1.28 1.81
C GLY A 293 2.86 0.42 0.67
N SER A 294 3.65 -0.51 0.13
CA SER A 294 3.25 -1.52 -0.88
C SER A 294 2.45 -2.71 -0.31
N GLY A 295 2.20 -2.76 0.99
CA GLY A 295 1.45 -3.85 1.64
C GLY A 295 2.31 -4.96 2.25
N LYS A 296 3.55 -4.67 2.69
CA LYS A 296 4.46 -5.63 3.33
C LYS A 296 3.84 -6.42 4.49
N THR A 297 3.08 -5.76 5.36
CA THR A 297 2.40 -6.40 6.51
C THR A 297 1.39 -7.46 6.09
N ILE A 298 0.67 -7.23 4.98
CA ILE A 298 -0.24 -8.22 4.41
C ILE A 298 0.58 -9.37 3.79
N THR A 299 1.66 -9.04 3.07
CA THR A 299 2.55 -10.04 2.48
C THR A 299 3.17 -10.96 3.54
N SER A 300 3.67 -10.40 4.65
CA SER A 300 4.26 -11.18 5.75
C SER A 300 3.21 -12.04 6.46
N PHE A 301 2.00 -11.52 6.68
CA PHE A 301 0.91 -12.30 7.25
C PHE A 301 0.52 -13.49 6.37
N VAL A 302 0.29 -13.27 5.07
CA VAL A 302 -0.07 -14.36 4.14
C VAL A 302 1.08 -15.35 3.97
N ALA A 303 2.33 -14.88 3.89
CA ALA A 303 3.49 -15.77 3.87
C ALA A 303 3.49 -16.68 5.10
N THR A 304 3.30 -16.10 6.29
CA THR A 304 3.26 -16.84 7.56
C THR A 304 2.12 -17.86 7.57
N LYS A 305 0.93 -17.46 7.10
CA LYS A 305 -0.23 -18.34 6.97
C LYS A 305 0.03 -19.53 6.06
N LEU A 306 0.52 -19.28 4.85
CA LEU A 306 0.77 -20.35 3.88
C LEU A 306 1.93 -21.25 4.33
N LEU A 307 2.94 -20.70 4.98
CA LEU A 307 4.01 -21.50 5.59
C LEU A 307 3.48 -22.49 6.63
N ALA A 308 2.55 -22.08 7.48
CA ALA A 308 1.91 -22.98 8.42
C ALA A 308 1.09 -24.07 7.69
N GLN A 309 0.23 -23.65 6.76
CA GLN A 309 -0.80 -24.53 6.18
C GLN A 309 -0.29 -25.54 5.13
N ILE A 310 0.65 -25.12 4.28
CA ILE A 310 1.00 -25.87 3.06
C ILE A 310 2.49 -26.15 2.90
N SER A 311 3.37 -25.57 3.73
CA SER A 311 4.82 -25.77 3.55
C SER A 311 5.28 -27.12 4.08
N ILE A 312 5.90 -27.90 3.22
CA ILE A 312 6.52 -29.17 3.58
C ILE A 312 7.76 -28.88 4.42
N GLY A 313 7.93 -29.63 5.51
CA GLY A 313 9.11 -29.55 6.37
C GLY A 313 9.14 -28.35 7.30
N VAL A 314 8.07 -27.56 7.40
CA VAL A 314 7.94 -26.48 8.40
C VAL A 314 7.08 -26.98 9.55
N ASP A 315 7.63 -26.95 10.77
CA ASP A 315 6.93 -27.43 11.97
C ASP A 315 6.15 -26.31 12.65
N ARG A 316 6.69 -25.08 12.66
CA ARG A 316 6.05 -23.90 13.24
C ARG A 316 6.40 -22.65 12.47
N THR A 317 5.47 -21.70 12.46
CA THR A 317 5.68 -20.39 11.87
C THR A 317 5.37 -19.28 12.87
N VAL A 318 6.27 -18.31 12.99
CA VAL A 318 6.14 -17.16 13.88
C VAL A 318 6.32 -15.87 13.09
N MET A 319 5.34 -14.99 13.17
CA MET A 319 5.45 -13.64 12.65
C MET A 319 5.96 -12.70 13.74
N VAL A 320 7.02 -11.96 13.43
CA VAL A 320 7.63 -10.98 14.34
C VAL A 320 7.38 -9.58 13.79
N VAL A 321 6.86 -8.71 14.63
CA VAL A 321 6.57 -7.30 14.30
C VAL A 321 7.20 -6.34 15.31
N ASP A 322 7.38 -5.08 14.92
CA ASP A 322 7.87 -4.01 15.82
C ASP A 322 6.84 -3.70 16.92
N ARG A 323 7.30 -3.19 18.08
CA ARG A 323 6.48 -2.83 19.24
C ARG A 323 5.42 -1.78 18.90
N THR A 324 5.81 -0.77 18.11
CA THR A 324 4.91 0.32 17.68
C THR A 324 3.91 -0.16 16.64
N ASP A 325 4.35 -1.08 15.78
CA ASP A 325 3.50 -1.73 14.78
C ASP A 325 2.62 -2.84 15.41
N LEU A 326 2.76 -3.21 16.69
CA LEU A 326 1.82 -4.13 17.39
C LEU A 326 0.82 -3.38 18.30
N ASP A 327 0.76 -2.06 18.21
CA ASP A 327 -0.24 -1.27 18.93
C ASP A 327 -1.68 -1.65 18.51
N SER A 328 -2.69 -1.14 19.23
CA SER A 328 -4.11 -1.52 19.08
C SER A 328 -4.61 -1.52 17.63
N GLN A 329 -4.10 -0.61 16.80
CA GLN A 329 -4.49 -0.50 15.39
C GLN A 329 -4.09 -1.73 14.55
N THR A 330 -2.92 -2.32 14.79
CA THR A 330 -2.45 -3.48 14.01
C THR A 330 -2.95 -4.79 14.59
N LYS A 331 -3.16 -4.87 15.92
CA LYS A 331 -3.92 -5.99 16.51
C LYS A 331 -5.31 -6.10 15.88
N ASP A 332 -5.98 -4.96 15.68
CA ASP A 332 -7.25 -4.91 14.98
C ASP A 332 -7.10 -5.35 13.51
N GLU A 333 -6.10 -4.87 12.77
CA GLU A 333 -5.84 -5.30 11.39
C GLU A 333 -5.59 -6.82 11.28
N PHE A 334 -4.74 -7.40 12.12
CA PHE A 334 -4.52 -8.85 12.16
C PHE A 334 -5.79 -9.61 12.57
N SER A 335 -6.60 -9.06 13.46
CA SER A 335 -7.89 -9.65 13.83
C SER A 335 -8.91 -9.61 12.70
N LYS A 336 -8.89 -8.59 11.82
CA LYS A 336 -9.72 -8.54 10.60
C LYS A 336 -9.39 -9.69 9.65
N PHE A 337 -8.10 -10.00 9.50
CA PHE A 337 -7.63 -11.16 8.74
C PHE A 337 -7.88 -12.50 9.45
N ALA A 338 -8.17 -12.47 10.76
CA ALA A 338 -8.46 -13.64 11.57
C ALA A 338 -9.89 -14.19 11.42
N SER A 339 -10.77 -13.50 10.69
CA SER A 339 -12.14 -13.97 10.39
C SER A 339 -12.14 -15.34 9.68
N GLU A 340 -11.05 -15.68 8.98
CA GLU A 340 -10.80 -17.00 8.39
C GLU A 340 -10.43 -18.08 9.42
N PHE A 341 -9.90 -17.69 10.59
CA PHE A 341 -9.45 -18.59 11.66
C PHE A 341 -10.50 -18.82 12.75
N HIS A 342 -11.42 -17.87 12.95
CA HIS A 342 -12.44 -17.89 14.01
C HIS A 342 -13.82 -18.34 13.53
N THR A 343 -13.92 -19.30 12.61
CA THR A 343 -15.21 -19.68 12.01
C THR A 343 -16.23 -20.31 12.98
N GLY A 344 -15.88 -20.57 14.25
CA GLY A 344 -16.83 -20.92 15.31
C GLY A 344 -17.65 -22.20 15.06
N LEU A 345 -17.33 -22.96 14.01
CA LEU A 345 -18.00 -24.17 13.57
C LEU A 345 -17.06 -25.35 13.80
N ALA A 346 -16.63 -25.56 15.05
CA ALA A 346 -16.01 -26.82 15.43
C ALA A 346 -17.11 -27.80 15.82
N SER A 347 -17.70 -28.51 14.85
CA SER A 347 -18.49 -29.69 15.15
C SER A 347 -17.59 -30.93 15.13
N GLY A 348 -16.97 -31.25 16.28
CA GLY A 348 -16.23 -32.50 16.50
C GLY A 348 -14.78 -32.34 16.97
N ASN A 349 -14.12 -33.48 17.22
CA ASN A 349 -12.77 -33.64 17.82
C ASN A 349 -11.59 -33.15 16.93
N VAL A 350 -11.78 -32.11 16.10
CA VAL A 350 -10.71 -31.56 15.24
C VAL A 350 -10.02 -30.42 15.99
N LYS A 351 -8.68 -30.38 15.97
CA LYS A 351 -7.89 -29.31 16.64
C LYS A 351 -8.18 -27.96 16.00
N ASP A 352 -8.57 -26.98 16.83
CA ASP A 352 -8.90 -25.62 16.41
C ASP A 352 -7.76 -24.93 15.63
N ASN A 353 -8.13 -24.18 14.59
CA ASN A 353 -7.24 -23.22 13.93
C ASN A 353 -6.99 -22.05 14.89
N ALA A 354 -5.79 -21.96 15.46
CA ALA A 354 -5.48 -20.95 16.46
C ALA A 354 -4.62 -19.82 15.87
N LEU A 355 -5.19 -18.62 15.74
CA LEU A 355 -4.41 -17.41 15.58
C LEU A 355 -4.13 -16.80 16.96
N ILE A 356 -2.86 -16.72 17.34
CA ILE A 356 -2.43 -16.15 18.62
C ILE A 356 -1.79 -14.79 18.34
N VAL A 357 -2.55 -13.72 18.53
CA VAL A 357 -2.10 -12.33 18.33
C VAL A 357 -1.87 -11.64 19.66
N GLY A 358 -0.67 -11.11 19.86
CA GLY A 358 -0.44 -10.11 20.90
C GLY A 358 -0.68 -10.63 22.31
N VAL A 359 -0.07 -11.77 22.65
CA VAL A 359 -0.15 -12.41 23.96
C VAL A 359 0.19 -11.42 25.09
N ASP A 360 -0.71 -11.25 26.06
CA ASP A 360 -0.50 -10.33 27.19
C ASP A 360 0.44 -10.92 28.26
N ASN A 361 0.58 -12.25 28.32
CA ASN A 361 1.36 -12.94 29.34
C ASN A 361 2.43 -13.89 28.74
N GLN A 362 3.70 -13.72 29.13
CA GLN A 362 4.86 -14.52 28.68
C GLN A 362 4.60 -16.03 28.75
N ARG A 363 3.90 -16.49 29.79
CA ARG A 363 3.57 -17.91 30.01
C ARG A 363 2.71 -18.49 28.89
N GLN A 364 1.75 -17.73 28.36
CA GLN A 364 0.86 -18.22 27.29
C GLN A 364 1.63 -18.38 25.97
N LEU A 365 2.58 -17.49 25.66
CA LEU A 365 3.43 -17.62 24.48
C LEU A 365 4.39 -18.81 24.62
N SER A 366 5.00 -18.98 25.79
CA SER A 366 5.86 -20.13 26.09
C SER A 366 5.10 -21.45 25.96
N ASN A 367 3.89 -21.55 26.54
CA ASN A 367 3.02 -22.72 26.41
C ASN A 367 2.60 -22.99 24.96
N SER A 368 2.36 -21.94 24.17
CA SER A 368 2.02 -22.08 22.75
C SER A 368 3.19 -22.62 21.92
N LEU A 369 4.42 -22.18 22.22
CA LEU A 369 5.64 -22.73 21.60
C LEU A 369 5.89 -24.18 22.03
N LEU A 370 5.64 -24.52 23.30
CA LEU A 370 5.83 -25.87 23.85
C LEU A 370 4.67 -26.85 23.52
N SER A 371 3.57 -26.34 22.94
CA SER A 371 2.41 -27.17 22.56
C SER A 371 2.77 -28.19 21.47
N ASN A 372 2.02 -29.28 21.37
CA ASN A 372 2.23 -30.26 20.29
C ASN A 372 2.01 -29.65 18.90
N LYS A 373 2.74 -30.15 17.89
CA LYS A 373 2.66 -29.69 16.49
C LYS A 373 1.21 -29.50 16.06
N ASN A 374 0.91 -28.29 15.58
CA ASN A 374 -0.34 -27.95 14.92
C ASN A 374 0.01 -27.11 13.68
N ASN A 375 -0.23 -27.68 12.50
CA ASN A 375 0.11 -27.07 11.21
C ASN A 375 -0.79 -25.84 10.90
N ASN A 376 -1.73 -25.48 11.77
CA ASN A 376 -2.61 -24.32 11.57
C ASN A 376 -2.44 -23.23 12.63
N THR A 377 -1.43 -23.29 13.49
CA THR A 377 -1.19 -22.25 14.50
C THR A 377 -0.28 -21.16 13.95
N ILE A 378 -0.77 -19.91 13.94
CA ILE A 378 0.01 -18.72 13.62
C ILE A 378 0.25 -17.92 14.90
N ILE A 379 1.51 -17.59 15.17
CA ILE A 379 1.91 -16.79 16.33
C ILE A 379 2.37 -15.42 15.84
N VAL A 380 1.73 -14.35 16.32
CA VAL A 380 2.12 -12.96 16.03
C VAL A 380 2.57 -12.28 17.33
N THR A 381 3.83 -11.87 17.39
CA THR A 381 4.44 -11.31 18.62
C THR A 381 5.55 -10.29 18.31
N THR A 382 5.99 -9.56 19.34
CA THR A 382 7.23 -8.76 19.28
C THR A 382 8.46 -9.62 19.57
N ILE A 383 9.63 -9.12 19.17
CA ILE A 383 10.91 -9.78 19.44
C ILE A 383 11.19 -9.93 20.94
N GLN A 384 10.86 -8.92 21.76
CA GLN A 384 11.15 -8.94 23.20
C GLN A 384 10.33 -10.04 23.90
N LYS A 385 9.04 -10.15 23.55
CA LYS A 385 8.15 -11.20 24.07
C LYS A 385 8.60 -12.58 23.59
N LEU A 386 9.04 -12.70 22.33
CA LEU A 386 9.59 -13.93 21.78
C LEU A 386 10.85 -14.37 22.55
N SER A 387 11.84 -13.48 22.69
CA SER A 387 13.07 -13.77 23.45
C SER A 387 12.77 -14.20 24.88
N ALA A 388 11.88 -13.49 25.58
CA ALA A 388 11.46 -13.86 26.93
C ALA A 388 10.74 -15.22 26.98
N ALA A 389 9.88 -15.51 26.01
CA ALA A 389 9.16 -16.79 25.95
C ALA A 389 10.08 -17.97 25.65
N VAL A 390 11.08 -17.81 24.77
CA VAL A 390 12.08 -18.84 24.47
C VAL A 390 13.00 -19.08 25.67
N ARG A 391 13.43 -18.03 26.39
CA ARG A 391 14.20 -18.17 27.63
C ARG A 391 13.38 -18.89 28.72
N GLY A 392 12.13 -18.46 28.95
CA GLY A 392 11.24 -19.10 29.91
C GLY A 392 10.94 -20.57 29.55
N ALA A 393 10.79 -20.89 28.26
CA ALA A 393 10.57 -22.26 27.80
C ALA A 393 11.76 -23.18 28.15
N LYS A 394 12.99 -22.65 28.05
CA LYS A 394 14.21 -23.36 28.46
C LYS A 394 14.26 -23.64 29.96
N GLU A 395 13.75 -22.72 30.78
CA GLU A 395 13.77 -22.82 32.25
C GLU A 395 12.68 -23.75 32.82
N THR A 396 11.54 -23.90 32.13
CA THR A 396 10.34 -24.53 32.71
C THR A 396 10.19 -26.02 32.40
N GLU A 397 10.50 -26.49 31.18
CA GLU A 397 10.28 -27.88 30.76
C GLU A 397 11.33 -28.39 29.75
N ASN A 398 12.47 -28.87 30.28
CA ASN A 398 13.65 -29.24 29.47
C ASN A 398 13.35 -30.23 28.32
N ASN A 399 12.50 -31.24 28.55
CA ASN A 399 12.17 -32.24 27.52
C ASN A 399 11.34 -31.68 26.36
N LYS A 400 10.39 -30.77 26.62
CA LYS A 400 9.59 -30.15 25.55
C LYS A 400 10.40 -29.10 24.79
N PHE A 401 11.33 -28.44 25.47
CA PHE A 401 12.24 -27.50 24.83
C PHE A 401 13.24 -28.18 23.89
N GLU A 402 13.79 -29.34 24.26
CA GLU A 402 14.66 -30.11 23.35
C GLU A 402 13.92 -30.59 22.09
N LYS A 403 12.64 -30.96 22.23
CA LYS A 403 11.78 -31.22 21.05
C LYS A 403 11.66 -29.98 20.17
N LEU A 404 11.33 -28.82 20.74
CA LEU A 404 11.22 -27.56 20.00
C LEU A 404 12.52 -27.19 19.27
N LYS A 405 13.68 -27.47 19.87
CA LYS A 405 15.00 -27.21 19.28
C LYS A 405 15.27 -28.01 18.01
N SER A 406 14.71 -29.22 17.93
CA SER A 406 14.79 -30.09 16.75
C SER A 406 13.81 -29.71 15.64
N GLU A 407 12.75 -28.97 15.97
CA GLU A 407 11.70 -28.57 15.01
C GLU A 407 12.19 -27.45 14.08
N HIS A 408 11.74 -27.49 12.83
CA HIS A 408 12.00 -26.41 11.88
C HIS A 408 11.03 -25.26 12.13
N ILE A 409 11.57 -24.14 12.62
CA ILE A 409 10.78 -22.96 12.95
C ILE A 409 11.10 -21.84 11.96
N VAL A 410 10.07 -21.36 11.27
CA VAL A 410 10.22 -20.25 10.33
C VAL A 410 9.75 -18.96 10.97
N PHE A 411 10.64 -17.97 10.98
CA PHE A 411 10.36 -16.61 11.44
C PHE A 411 10.17 -15.69 10.24
N VAL A 412 9.03 -15.01 10.17
CA VAL A 412 8.74 -13.97 9.17
C VAL A 412 8.70 -12.62 9.89
N VAL A 413 9.65 -11.75 9.57
CA VAL A 413 9.85 -10.48 10.27
C VAL A 413 9.36 -9.32 9.39
N ASP A 414 8.35 -8.59 9.85
CA ASP A 414 7.89 -7.35 9.21
C ASP A 414 8.74 -6.15 9.67
N GLU A 415 8.97 -5.19 8.77
CA GLU A 415 9.90 -4.06 8.94
C GLU A 415 11.19 -4.47 9.68
N CYS A 416 11.91 -5.43 9.09
CA CYS A 416 12.84 -6.29 9.82
C CYS A 416 13.95 -5.57 10.61
N HIS A 417 14.43 -4.42 10.13
CA HIS A 417 15.43 -3.60 10.82
C HIS A 417 14.90 -2.83 12.03
N ARG A 418 13.58 -2.60 12.10
CA ARG A 418 12.91 -2.02 13.26
C ARG A 418 12.56 -3.10 14.28
N ALA A 419 12.14 -4.26 13.79
CA ALA A 419 11.61 -5.31 14.63
C ALA A 419 12.69 -6.16 15.30
N VAL A 420 13.81 -6.47 14.63
CA VAL A 420 14.79 -7.44 15.13
C VAL A 420 16.23 -6.97 14.91
N SER A 421 16.96 -6.78 16.01
CA SER A 421 18.41 -6.53 15.97
C SER A 421 19.20 -7.81 15.65
N ASP A 422 20.41 -7.65 15.12
CA ASP A 422 21.32 -8.77 14.83
C ASP A 422 21.69 -9.57 16.10
N GLU A 423 21.88 -8.89 17.23
CA GLU A 423 22.17 -9.52 18.52
C GLU A 423 21.04 -10.44 18.98
N GLN A 424 19.79 -9.95 18.94
CA GLN A 424 18.61 -10.72 19.32
C GLN A 424 18.42 -11.93 18.40
N MET A 425 18.63 -11.75 17.10
CA MET A 425 18.53 -12.84 16.12
C MET A 425 19.58 -13.92 16.37
N LYS A 426 20.82 -13.54 16.67
CA LYS A 426 21.90 -14.46 17.05
C LYS A 426 21.58 -15.21 18.34
N GLU A 427 21.02 -14.53 19.34
CA GLU A 427 20.61 -15.16 20.59
C GLU A 427 19.56 -16.24 20.35
N ILE A 428 18.52 -15.94 19.57
CA ILE A 428 17.46 -16.90 19.27
C ILE A 428 18.00 -18.05 18.40
N LYS A 429 18.84 -17.78 17.40
CA LYS A 429 19.48 -18.84 16.59
C LYS A 429 20.34 -19.80 17.42
N LYS A 430 20.98 -19.32 18.49
CA LYS A 430 21.71 -20.20 19.43
C LYS A 430 20.76 -21.12 20.20
N LEU A 431 19.57 -20.63 20.55
CA LEU A 431 18.56 -21.39 21.29
C LEU A 431 17.77 -22.34 20.37
N LEU A 432 17.51 -21.92 19.13
CA LEU A 432 16.72 -22.61 18.11
C LEU A 432 17.56 -22.73 16.82
N PRO A 433 18.46 -23.74 16.73
CA PRO A 433 19.43 -23.85 15.65
C PRO A 433 18.78 -24.16 14.29
N ASN A 434 17.63 -24.86 14.29
CA ASN A 434 16.87 -25.19 13.08
C ASN A 434 15.90 -24.05 12.69
N SER A 435 16.23 -22.80 12.99
CA SER A 435 15.38 -21.65 12.66
C SER A 435 15.77 -20.99 11.33
N THR A 436 14.77 -20.77 10.47
CA THR A 436 14.91 -20.04 9.20
C THR A 436 14.23 -18.68 9.31
N TRP A 437 14.86 -17.64 8.78
CA TRP A 437 14.44 -16.26 8.98
C TRP A 437 14.23 -15.55 7.65
N PHE A 438 13.07 -14.91 7.51
CA PHE A 438 12.73 -14.05 6.38
C PHE A 438 12.49 -12.63 6.84
N GLY A 439 13.17 -11.66 6.24
CA GLY A 439 12.98 -10.24 6.54
C GLY A 439 12.23 -9.53 5.42
N LEU A 440 11.19 -8.76 5.76
CA LEU A 440 10.55 -7.83 4.83
C LEU A 440 10.94 -6.40 5.20
N THR A 441 11.38 -5.61 4.22
CA THR A 441 11.76 -4.21 4.44
C THR A 441 11.51 -3.36 3.20
N GLY A 442 11.15 -2.09 3.40
CA GLY A 442 11.13 -1.10 2.32
C GLY A 442 12.45 -0.37 2.12
N THR A 443 13.33 -0.45 3.11
CA THR A 443 14.62 0.24 3.14
C THR A 443 15.68 -0.75 3.62
N PRO A 444 16.21 -1.60 2.73
CA PRO A 444 17.32 -2.47 3.08
C PRO A 444 18.55 -1.67 3.56
N ILE A 445 19.37 -2.31 4.37
CA ILE A 445 20.70 -1.86 4.77
C ILE A 445 21.69 -2.50 3.79
N PHE A 446 22.33 -1.64 3.01
CA PHE A 446 23.45 -1.91 2.13
C PHE A 446 24.76 -1.40 2.76
N GLU A 447 25.88 -1.58 2.07
CA GLU A 447 27.19 -1.15 2.57
C GLU A 447 27.29 0.38 2.65
N GLU A 448 26.54 1.10 1.81
CA GLU A 448 26.54 2.56 1.70
C GLU A 448 25.77 3.25 2.84
N ASN A 449 24.75 2.60 3.41
CA ASN A 449 23.89 3.17 4.47
C ASN A 449 23.96 2.42 5.82
N GLN A 450 24.86 1.44 5.97
CA GLN A 450 25.14 0.81 7.25
C GLN A 450 25.70 1.85 8.24
N LYS A 451 25.14 1.89 9.45
CA LYS A 451 25.68 2.73 10.54
C LYS A 451 26.60 1.90 11.42
N GLN A 452 27.70 2.46 11.91
CA GLN A 452 28.46 1.78 12.95
C GLN A 452 27.63 1.74 14.25
N GLU A 453 27.49 0.55 14.82
CA GLU A 453 26.78 0.35 16.09
C GLU A 453 27.78 -0.28 17.08
N ASN A 454 28.04 0.42 18.19
CA ASN A 454 28.88 -0.04 19.30
C ASN A 454 30.28 -0.58 18.91
N GLY A 455 30.95 0.05 17.94
CA GLY A 455 32.30 -0.36 17.51
C GLY A 455 32.35 -1.62 16.63
N THR A 456 31.19 -2.19 16.29
CA THR A 456 31.04 -3.24 15.28
C THR A 456 30.38 -2.69 14.01
N PHE A 457 30.80 -3.14 12.84
CA PHE A 457 30.13 -2.81 11.59
C PHE A 457 28.70 -3.37 11.62
N ALA A 458 27.67 -2.53 11.47
CA ALA A 458 26.30 -3.03 11.32
C ALA A 458 26.22 -3.90 10.07
N ARG A 459 25.48 -5.01 10.18
CA ARG A 459 25.34 -5.95 9.07
C ARG A 459 24.36 -5.43 8.03
N THR A 460 24.67 -5.72 6.77
CA THR A 460 23.71 -5.50 5.68
C THR A 460 22.51 -6.43 5.85
N THR A 461 21.36 -6.08 5.27
CA THR A 461 20.16 -6.95 5.29
C THR A 461 20.49 -8.33 4.76
N GLN A 462 21.33 -8.41 3.73
CA GLN A 462 21.76 -9.66 3.13
C GLN A 462 22.58 -10.51 4.10
N GLN A 463 23.49 -9.90 4.87
CA GLN A 463 24.29 -10.60 5.87
C GLN A 463 23.46 -11.10 7.06
N GLN A 464 22.37 -10.42 7.41
CA GLN A 464 21.49 -10.81 8.51
C GLN A 464 20.49 -11.90 8.11
N TYR A 465 19.79 -11.72 6.98
CA TYR A 465 18.67 -12.57 6.56
C TYR A 465 18.99 -13.56 5.43
N GLY A 466 20.02 -13.30 4.62
CA GLY A 466 20.35 -14.08 3.43
C GLY A 466 20.06 -13.33 2.13
N ASN A 467 20.00 -14.05 1.01
CA ASN A 467 19.90 -13.41 -0.31
C ASN A 467 18.57 -12.66 -0.52
N LEU A 468 18.60 -11.65 -1.41
CA LEU A 468 17.40 -10.98 -1.90
C LEU A 468 16.53 -11.99 -2.66
N LEU A 469 15.30 -12.20 -2.18
CA LEU A 469 14.34 -13.11 -2.80
C LEU A 469 13.55 -12.40 -3.90
N HIS A 470 13.00 -11.23 -3.58
CA HIS A 470 12.19 -10.45 -4.51
C HIS A 470 12.33 -8.96 -4.19
N ALA A 471 12.41 -8.13 -5.23
CA ALA A 471 12.40 -6.68 -5.12
C ALA A 471 11.15 -6.10 -5.82
N TYR A 472 10.51 -5.11 -5.20
CA TYR A 472 9.49 -4.25 -5.79
C TYR A 472 9.80 -2.84 -5.27
N THR A 473 10.52 -2.07 -6.07
CA THR A 473 11.14 -0.81 -5.63
C THR A 473 10.13 0.35 -5.67
N THR A 474 10.54 1.50 -5.14
CA THR A 474 9.73 2.73 -5.21
C THR A 474 9.38 3.08 -6.66
N LYS A 475 10.27 2.82 -7.62
CA LYS A 475 10.00 2.98 -9.05
C LYS A 475 8.81 2.15 -9.50
N ASN A 476 8.83 0.85 -9.21
CA ASN A 476 7.76 -0.04 -9.65
C ASN A 476 6.41 0.39 -9.06
N ALA A 477 6.41 0.87 -7.82
CA ALA A 477 5.22 1.43 -7.17
C ALA A 477 4.71 2.72 -7.84
N MET A 478 5.62 3.58 -8.32
CA MET A 478 5.28 4.78 -9.09
C MET A 478 4.77 4.44 -10.49
N ASP A 479 5.41 3.50 -11.20
CA ASP A 479 5.00 3.02 -12.53
C ASP A 479 3.58 2.41 -12.48
N ASP A 480 3.24 1.73 -11.39
CA ASP A 480 1.90 1.17 -11.14
C ASP A 480 0.86 2.22 -10.71
N ASN A 481 1.24 3.49 -10.56
CA ASN A 481 0.42 4.54 -9.94
C ASN A 481 -0.16 4.11 -8.57
N SER A 482 0.57 3.26 -7.84
CA SER A 482 0.19 2.79 -6.50
C SER A 482 0.62 3.77 -5.41
N VAL A 483 1.61 4.60 -5.71
CA VAL A 483 2.04 5.76 -4.91
C VAL A 483 2.25 6.95 -5.84
N LEU A 484 2.17 8.15 -5.29
CA LEU A 484 2.40 9.38 -6.04
C LEU A 484 3.90 9.70 -6.13
N ASN A 485 4.25 10.56 -7.07
CA ASN A 485 5.60 11.13 -7.18
C ASN A 485 5.85 12.18 -6.08
N PHE A 486 7.11 12.57 -5.92
CA PHE A 486 7.54 13.64 -5.04
C PHE A 486 7.91 14.88 -5.85
N GLN A 487 7.51 16.04 -5.34
CA GLN A 487 8.13 17.32 -5.67
C GLN A 487 8.98 17.73 -4.47
N VAL A 488 10.23 18.10 -4.70
CA VAL A 488 11.15 18.52 -3.64
C VAL A 488 11.62 19.93 -3.92
N GLU A 489 11.51 20.80 -2.92
CA GLU A 489 12.00 22.16 -2.96
C GLU A 489 13.06 22.38 -1.88
N TYR A 490 14.10 23.13 -2.22
CA TYR A 490 15.19 23.45 -1.31
C TYR A 490 15.28 24.97 -1.15
N HIS A 491 15.13 25.45 0.09
CA HIS A 491 15.17 26.87 0.42
C HIS A 491 16.27 27.12 1.44
N CYS A 492 17.12 28.14 1.20
CA CYS A 492 18.02 28.67 2.20
C CYS A 492 17.37 29.91 2.82
N LEU A 493 17.04 29.85 4.11
CA LEU A 493 16.39 30.97 4.82
C LEU A 493 17.37 31.78 5.67
N LEU A 494 18.66 31.46 5.61
CA LEU A 494 19.70 32.23 6.28
C LEU A 494 19.98 33.49 5.47
N ASP A 495 20.04 34.62 6.16
CA ASP A 495 20.53 35.88 5.61
C ASP A 495 21.96 35.71 5.05
N GLU A 496 22.20 36.22 3.84
CA GLU A 496 23.46 35.98 3.11
C GLU A 496 24.67 36.56 3.83
N ASP A 497 24.54 37.77 4.38
CA ASP A 497 25.61 38.45 5.11
C ASP A 497 25.94 37.72 6.41
N SER A 498 24.90 37.35 7.18
CA SER A 498 25.04 36.58 8.41
C SER A 498 25.66 35.20 8.17
N LYS A 499 25.27 34.54 7.08
CA LYS A 499 25.84 33.25 6.65
C LYS A 499 27.31 33.40 6.27
N ALA A 500 27.65 34.42 5.47
CA ALA A 500 29.02 34.69 5.05
C ALA A 500 29.94 34.98 6.24
N GLU A 501 29.50 35.83 7.17
CA GLU A 501 30.26 36.16 8.39
C GLU A 501 30.48 34.93 9.28
N PHE A 502 29.45 34.09 9.46
CA PHE A 502 29.56 32.85 10.22
C PHE A 502 30.58 31.89 9.60
N LEU A 503 30.50 31.68 8.28
CA LEU A 503 31.42 30.81 7.55
C LEU A 503 32.86 31.31 7.63
N TYR A 504 33.06 32.63 7.46
CA TYR A 504 34.38 33.25 7.58
C TYR A 504 35.01 32.99 8.95
N ARG A 505 34.26 33.22 10.03
CA ARG A 505 34.72 32.96 11.41
C ARG A 505 35.03 31.48 11.63
N THR A 506 34.17 30.59 11.13
CA THR A 506 34.32 29.14 11.29
C THR A 506 35.57 28.63 10.57
N VAL A 507 35.79 29.06 9.32
CA VAL A 507 36.99 28.69 8.54
C VAL A 507 38.25 29.26 9.18
N LYS A 508 38.24 30.52 9.64
CA LYS A 508 39.37 31.14 10.33
C LYS A 508 39.76 30.38 11.60
N GLY A 509 38.77 29.89 12.35
CA GLY A 509 38.99 29.07 13.55
C GLY A 509 39.54 27.67 13.22
N LYS A 510 38.94 26.97 12.24
CA LYS A 510 39.28 25.59 11.88
C LYS A 510 40.57 25.47 11.08
N TYR A 511 40.90 26.49 10.28
CA TYR A 511 42.06 26.53 9.38
C TYR A 511 42.89 27.83 9.60
N PRO A 512 43.50 28.02 10.78
CA PRO A 512 44.12 29.29 11.15
C PRO A 512 45.34 29.69 10.29
N LYS A 513 45.91 28.74 9.53
CA LYS A 513 47.06 28.96 8.64
C LYS A 513 46.70 29.26 7.18
N LEU A 514 45.41 29.23 6.84
CA LEU A 514 44.91 29.48 5.49
C LEU A 514 44.16 30.80 5.46
N ASP A 515 44.20 31.48 4.32
CA ASP A 515 43.32 32.64 4.06
C ASP A 515 41.86 32.15 3.99
N PRO A 516 40.98 32.58 4.92
CA PRO A 516 39.60 32.11 4.96
C PRO A 516 38.81 32.42 3.68
N ILE A 517 39.12 33.53 3.00
CA ILE A 517 38.41 33.94 1.77
C ILE A 517 38.74 32.98 0.64
N LYS A 518 40.05 32.70 0.43
CA LYS A 518 40.50 31.73 -0.58
C LYS A 518 39.97 30.34 -0.27
N LYS A 519 40.05 29.92 1.00
CA LYS A 519 39.57 28.58 1.39
C LYS A 519 38.06 28.43 1.16
N LEU A 520 37.27 29.46 1.41
CA LEU A 520 35.83 29.46 1.11
C LEU A 520 35.55 29.48 -0.40
N ALA A 521 36.36 30.17 -1.21
CA ALA A 521 36.21 30.18 -2.67
C ALA A 521 36.49 28.80 -3.29
N ASP A 522 37.44 28.05 -2.74
CA ASP A 522 37.80 26.70 -3.20
C ASP A 522 36.84 25.60 -2.72
N MET A 523 35.92 25.92 -1.80
CA MET A 523 34.96 24.98 -1.23
C MET A 523 33.71 24.86 -2.09
N THR A 524 33.19 23.65 -2.25
CA THR A 524 31.87 23.43 -2.84
C THR A 524 30.77 23.94 -1.90
N GLU A 525 29.55 24.15 -2.40
CA GLU A 525 28.43 24.53 -1.52
C GLU A 525 28.13 23.47 -0.44
N ASN A 526 28.35 22.19 -0.75
CA ASN A 526 28.25 21.12 0.26
C ASN A 526 29.29 21.30 1.38
N ASP A 527 30.55 21.59 1.01
CA ASP A 527 31.61 21.81 2.01
C ASP A 527 31.30 23.02 2.90
N LYS A 528 30.75 24.10 2.32
CA LYS A 528 30.32 25.27 3.08
C LYS A 528 29.15 24.95 4.01
N GLU A 529 28.18 24.17 3.56
CA GLU A 529 27.04 23.76 4.38
C GLU A 529 27.43 22.81 5.53
N GLU A 530 28.43 21.94 5.34
CA GLU A 530 28.96 21.10 6.41
C GLU A 530 29.54 21.92 7.59
N LEU A 531 30.02 23.13 7.33
CA LEU A 531 30.54 24.04 8.36
C LEU A 531 29.44 24.77 9.12
N GLN A 532 28.19 24.77 8.65
CA GLN A 532 27.08 25.45 9.33
C GLN A 532 26.65 24.67 10.57
N ASP A 533 26.69 25.35 11.73
CA ASP A 533 26.27 24.80 13.02
C ASP A 533 24.74 24.82 13.17
N LYS A 534 24.21 23.94 14.04
CA LYS A 534 22.79 23.91 14.41
C LYS A 534 22.31 25.23 15.03
N GLU A 535 23.16 25.97 15.72
CA GLU A 535 22.81 27.24 16.37
C GLU A 535 22.24 28.27 15.39
N LEU A 536 22.66 28.26 14.12
CA LEU A 536 22.12 29.15 13.08
C LEU A 536 20.63 28.93 12.83
N PHE A 537 20.18 27.68 12.98
CA PHE A 537 18.81 27.24 12.70
C PHE A 537 17.92 27.30 13.95
N GLU A 538 18.49 27.49 15.13
CA GLU A 538 17.77 27.61 16.41
C GLU A 538 17.43 29.07 16.78
N ARG A 539 17.80 30.02 15.91
CA ARG A 539 17.52 31.46 16.05
C ARG A 539 16.08 31.80 15.68
N ASP A 540 15.51 32.76 16.41
CA ASP A 540 14.13 33.20 16.19
C ASP A 540 13.93 33.81 14.80
N GLU A 541 14.92 34.54 14.26
CA GLU A 541 14.83 35.14 12.92
C GLU A 541 14.69 34.06 11.83
N TYR A 542 15.42 32.96 11.96
CA TYR A 542 15.32 31.82 11.05
C TYR A 542 13.96 31.12 11.18
N ILE A 543 13.50 30.87 12.41
CA ILE A 543 12.20 30.24 12.66
C ILE A 543 11.07 31.11 12.10
N GLU A 544 11.13 32.43 12.30
CA GLU A 544 10.16 33.37 11.72
C GLU A 544 10.17 33.35 10.19
N ALA A 545 11.35 33.37 9.56
CA ALA A 545 11.47 33.30 8.12
C ALA A 545 10.85 32.00 7.57
N MET A 546 11.09 30.88 8.26
CA MET A 546 10.51 29.57 7.93
C MET A 546 8.99 29.59 8.06
N LEU A 547 8.45 30.06 9.18
CA LEU A 547 7.01 30.14 9.40
C LEU A 547 6.34 31.09 8.40
N LYS A 548 6.96 32.24 8.09
CA LYS A 548 6.47 33.15 7.05
C LYS A 548 6.41 32.48 5.68
N LYS A 549 7.42 31.68 5.33
CA LYS A 549 7.47 30.90 4.08
C LYS A 549 6.37 29.83 4.02
N ILE A 550 6.17 29.09 5.11
CA ILE A 550 5.12 28.05 5.23
C ILE A 550 3.72 28.66 5.10
N PHE A 551 3.47 29.78 5.77
CA PHE A 551 2.14 30.40 5.91
C PHE A 551 1.89 31.62 5.01
N LYS A 552 2.73 31.82 3.99
CA LYS A 552 2.43 32.73 2.87
C LYS A 552 1.09 32.33 2.27
N ARG A 553 0.17 33.29 2.05
CA ARG A 553 -1.23 33.04 1.65
C ARG A 553 -1.32 32.07 0.46
N GLN A 554 -0.47 32.24 -0.55
CA GLN A 554 -0.39 31.37 -1.72
C GLN A 554 0.01 29.94 -1.35
N SER A 555 1.10 29.77 -0.57
CA SER A 555 1.55 28.48 -0.05
C SER A 555 0.43 27.77 0.71
N VAL A 556 -0.38 28.50 1.47
CA VAL A 556 -1.51 27.92 2.21
C VAL A 556 -2.56 27.32 1.26
N ILE A 557 -2.97 28.06 0.23
CA ILE A 557 -3.98 27.59 -0.73
C ILE A 557 -3.53 26.32 -1.45
N GLU A 558 -2.26 26.26 -1.86
CA GLU A 558 -1.74 25.14 -2.64
C GLU A 558 -1.40 23.93 -1.75
N ARG A 559 -0.68 24.15 -0.64
CA ARG A 559 -0.11 23.08 0.19
C ARG A 559 -1.08 22.51 1.21
N PHE A 560 -2.00 23.32 1.74
CA PHE A 560 -3.11 22.83 2.58
C PHE A 560 -4.38 22.59 1.78
N LYS A 561 -4.35 22.89 0.47
CA LYS A 561 -5.44 22.70 -0.49
C LYS A 561 -6.76 23.25 0.02
N VAL A 562 -6.91 24.57 -0.06
CA VAL A 562 -8.10 25.25 0.44
C VAL A 562 -9.25 25.12 -0.56
N ILE A 563 -10.35 24.47 -0.13
CA ILE A 563 -11.56 24.29 -0.92
C ILE A 563 -12.71 24.94 -0.14
N ASN A 564 -13.48 25.79 -0.81
CA ASN A 564 -14.59 26.55 -0.19
C ASN A 564 -14.18 27.32 1.08
N GLY A 565 -12.90 27.72 1.17
CA GLY A 565 -12.34 28.45 2.30
C GLY A 565 -11.81 27.60 3.45
N TYR A 566 -11.82 26.27 3.35
CA TYR A 566 -11.31 25.37 4.39
C TYR A 566 -10.14 24.49 3.89
N PRO A 567 -9.11 24.23 4.72
CA PRO A 567 -7.96 23.41 4.36
C PRO A 567 -8.33 21.91 4.30
N THR A 568 -8.20 21.29 3.14
CA THR A 568 -8.56 19.87 2.95
C THR A 568 -7.40 18.90 3.11
N MET A 569 -6.17 19.41 3.18
CA MET A 569 -4.95 18.64 3.37
C MET A 569 -4.20 19.08 4.63
N SER A 570 -3.36 18.18 5.15
CA SER A 570 -2.51 18.42 6.32
C SER A 570 -1.03 18.43 5.96
N ALA A 571 -0.20 18.97 6.85
CA ALA A 571 1.25 18.97 6.73
C ALA A 571 1.95 18.38 7.97
N VAL A 572 3.20 17.96 7.80
CA VAL A 572 4.11 17.56 8.88
C VAL A 572 5.35 18.44 8.81
N LEU A 573 5.79 18.99 9.94
CA LEU A 573 7.08 19.67 10.07
C LEU A 573 8.00 18.81 10.92
N THR A 574 9.14 18.38 10.38
CA THR A 574 10.16 17.63 11.13
C THR A 574 11.37 18.48 11.47
N THR A 575 11.83 18.41 12.71
CA THR A 575 13.02 19.14 13.20
C THR A 575 13.96 18.22 14.00
N HIS A 576 15.14 18.71 14.39
CA HIS A 576 16.22 17.90 14.95
C HIS A 576 16.12 17.61 16.45
N SER A 577 15.30 18.34 17.21
CA SER A 577 15.17 18.14 18.66
C SER A 577 13.79 18.55 19.20
N ILE A 578 13.41 18.02 20.37
CA ILE A 578 12.17 18.40 21.05
C ILE A 578 12.23 19.88 21.47
N ALA A 579 13.38 20.36 21.91
CA ALA A 579 13.58 21.77 22.26
C ALA A 579 13.30 22.70 21.07
N GLN A 580 13.80 22.35 19.88
CA GLN A 580 13.53 23.13 18.66
C GLN A 580 12.05 23.03 18.25
N ALA A 581 11.44 21.86 18.36
CA ALA A 581 10.00 21.69 18.08
C ALA A 581 9.14 22.61 18.96
N LYS A 582 9.47 22.71 20.25
CA LYS A 582 8.82 23.63 21.20
C LYS A 582 9.02 25.09 20.82
N ARG A 583 10.26 25.50 20.49
CA ARG A 583 10.56 26.87 20.04
C ARG A 583 9.72 27.25 18.82
N ILE A 584 9.69 26.38 17.81
CA ILE A 584 8.89 26.60 16.60
C ILE A 584 7.39 26.71 16.95
N TYR A 585 6.88 25.84 17.81
CA TYR A 585 5.48 25.89 18.23
C TYR A 585 5.11 27.20 18.93
N HIS A 586 5.89 27.62 19.92
CA HIS A 586 5.63 28.88 20.64
C HIS A 586 5.71 30.08 19.71
N LYS A 587 6.72 30.13 18.83
CA LYS A 587 6.85 31.22 17.86
C LYS A 587 5.69 31.25 16.86
N LEU A 588 5.19 30.09 16.45
CA LEU A 588 3.99 29.99 15.62
C LEU A 588 2.75 30.54 16.34
N GLN A 589 2.54 30.19 17.62
CA GLN A 589 1.40 30.71 18.39
C GLN A 589 1.48 32.22 18.63
N GLU A 590 2.69 32.75 18.88
CA GLU A 590 2.96 34.19 18.99
C GLU A 590 2.62 34.91 17.67
N MET A 591 3.13 34.42 16.54
CA MET A 591 2.87 34.99 15.22
C MET A 591 1.40 34.90 14.81
N ARG A 592 0.72 33.82 15.21
CA ARG A 592 -0.73 33.64 14.99
C ARG A 592 -1.53 34.68 15.78
N SER A 593 -1.22 34.81 17.07
CA SER A 593 -1.94 35.73 17.97
C SER A 593 -1.73 37.20 17.62
N SER A 594 -0.56 37.54 17.07
CA SER A 594 -0.24 38.89 16.58
C SER A 594 -0.75 39.17 15.15
N GLY A 595 -1.32 38.17 14.47
CA GLY A 595 -1.87 38.33 13.11
C GLY A 595 -0.83 38.44 11.99
N ILE A 596 0.46 38.23 12.28
CA ILE A 596 1.55 38.35 11.29
C ILE A 596 1.88 37.02 10.59
N LEU A 597 1.31 35.90 11.04
CA LEU A 597 1.58 34.57 10.49
C LEU A 597 1.18 34.50 9.00
N LEU A 598 -0.05 34.90 8.68
CA LEU A 598 -0.58 34.91 7.31
C LEU A 598 -0.10 36.17 6.57
N ASN A 599 0.83 35.99 5.64
CA ASN A 599 1.49 37.08 4.91
C ASN A 599 1.32 36.94 3.37
N GLY A 600 1.77 37.93 2.61
CA GLY A 600 1.66 37.95 1.14
C GLY A 600 0.35 38.57 0.63
N ARG A 601 0.22 38.66 -0.71
CA ARG A 601 -0.92 39.32 -1.39
C ARG A 601 -2.25 38.63 -1.05
N GLU A 602 -3.30 39.42 -0.87
CA GLU A 602 -4.67 38.90 -0.76
C GLU A 602 -5.08 38.22 -2.07
N LEU A 603 -5.83 37.12 -1.94
CA LEU A 603 -6.27 36.29 -3.05
C LEU A 603 -7.76 36.51 -3.31
N ASP A 604 -8.19 36.31 -4.57
CA ASP A 604 -9.57 36.43 -5.04
C ASP A 604 -10.58 35.64 -4.15
N GLU A 605 -11.85 36.05 -4.12
CA GLU A 605 -12.91 35.55 -3.21
C GLU A 605 -13.09 34.02 -3.24
N ARG A 606 -12.71 33.39 -4.35
CA ARG A 606 -12.78 31.94 -4.59
C ARG A 606 -11.62 31.14 -3.96
N HIS A 607 -10.51 31.80 -3.61
CA HIS A 607 -9.31 31.20 -3.02
C HIS A 607 -8.96 31.83 -1.68
N THR A 608 -9.95 32.38 -0.96
CA THR A 608 -9.75 32.96 0.36
C THR A 608 -9.88 31.88 1.42
N LEU A 609 -8.89 31.77 2.32
CA LEU A 609 -9.01 31.01 3.56
C LEU A 609 -10.04 31.70 4.47
N ARG A 610 -11.10 30.99 4.85
CA ARG A 610 -12.22 31.50 5.67
C ARG A 610 -12.27 30.88 7.07
N ASP A 611 -11.36 29.96 7.37
CA ASP A 611 -11.26 29.32 8.69
C ASP A 611 -10.53 30.25 9.68
N PRO A 612 -11.21 30.83 10.67
CA PRO A 612 -10.61 31.77 11.62
C PRO A 612 -9.64 31.09 12.60
N ASP A 613 -9.80 29.78 12.81
CA ASP A 613 -8.97 29.01 13.74
C ASP A 613 -7.73 28.41 13.06
N PHE A 614 -7.55 28.67 11.77
CA PHE A 614 -6.37 28.20 11.05
C PHE A 614 -5.10 28.92 11.52
N PRO A 615 -3.96 28.22 11.65
CA PRO A 615 -3.80 26.78 11.58
C PRO A 615 -3.99 26.09 12.95
N ARG A 616 -4.61 24.91 12.98
CA ARG A 616 -4.62 24.02 14.14
C ARG A 616 -3.35 23.16 14.14
N VAL A 617 -2.42 23.48 15.05
CA VAL A 617 -1.07 22.88 15.13
C VAL A 617 -0.80 22.31 16.51
N THR A 618 -0.01 21.23 16.58
CA THR A 618 0.48 20.66 17.85
C THR A 618 1.81 19.92 17.66
N ILE A 619 2.39 19.41 18.75
CA ILE A 619 3.66 18.66 18.80
C ILE A 619 3.39 17.23 19.28
N THR A 620 4.11 16.25 18.73
CA THR A 620 4.16 14.88 19.29
C THR A 620 5.36 14.68 20.22
N TYR A 621 5.19 13.90 21.29
CA TYR A 621 6.27 13.56 22.22
C TYR A 621 6.60 12.07 22.20
N SER A 622 7.87 11.69 22.20
CA SER A 622 8.30 10.29 22.39
C SER A 622 8.32 9.94 23.87
N THR A 623 7.78 8.78 24.25
CA THR A 623 7.76 8.27 25.63
C THR A 623 9.09 7.66 26.10
N SER A 624 10.18 7.86 25.35
CA SER A 624 11.47 7.22 25.59
C SER A 624 12.62 8.24 25.65
N GLU A 625 12.60 9.10 26.65
CA GLU A 625 13.78 9.87 27.06
C GLU A 625 14.02 9.68 28.58
N THR A 626 15.31 9.64 28.93
CA THR A 626 15.86 9.23 30.22
C THR A 626 15.39 10.12 31.37
N GLN A 627 15.27 9.55 32.57
CA GLN A 627 14.70 10.14 33.80
C GLN A 627 15.28 11.49 34.31
N GLY A 628 16.29 12.07 33.63
CA GLY A 628 17.00 13.28 34.08
C GLY A 628 16.36 14.62 33.69
N GLU A 629 15.57 14.69 32.61
CA GLU A 629 14.94 15.94 32.10
C GLU A 629 13.45 16.07 32.50
N MET A 630 13.00 15.34 33.53
CA MET A 630 11.58 15.00 33.73
C MET A 630 10.64 16.11 34.24
N ASN A 631 11.10 17.20 34.88
CA ASN A 631 10.16 18.12 35.55
C ASN A 631 9.75 19.35 34.71
N GLU A 632 10.71 20.07 34.12
CA GLU A 632 10.39 21.21 33.24
C GLU A 632 9.80 20.76 31.90
N ALA A 633 10.35 19.68 31.33
CA ALA A 633 9.85 19.14 30.08
C ALA A 633 8.38 18.66 30.19
N GLN A 634 8.00 18.10 31.34
CA GLN A 634 6.64 17.60 31.57
C GLN A 634 5.62 18.73 31.82
N ALA A 635 6.02 19.82 32.49
CA ALA A 635 5.15 20.97 32.70
C ALA A 635 4.75 21.64 31.36
N GLU A 636 5.72 21.82 30.46
CA GLU A 636 5.46 22.38 29.13
C GLU A 636 4.63 21.44 28.24
N VAL A 637 4.88 20.12 28.30
CA VAL A 637 4.06 19.12 27.61
C VAL A 637 2.60 19.22 28.08
N ASN A 638 2.38 19.39 29.39
CA ASN A 638 1.05 19.57 29.95
C ASN A 638 0.39 20.88 29.47
N ALA A 639 1.13 21.98 29.38
CA ALA A 639 0.61 23.25 28.86
C ALA A 639 0.15 23.13 27.40
N ILE A 640 0.97 22.51 26.53
CA ILE A 640 0.62 22.27 25.13
C ILE A 640 -0.58 21.32 25.00
N MET A 641 -0.68 20.29 25.86
CA MET A 641 -1.86 19.43 25.93
C MET A 641 -3.12 20.18 26.37
N GLN A 642 -3.02 21.13 27.31
CA GLN A 642 -4.16 21.95 27.74
C GLN A 642 -4.63 22.90 26.63
N GLU A 643 -3.71 23.51 25.88
CA GLU A 643 -4.05 24.31 24.70
C GLU A 643 -4.78 23.45 23.66
N TYR A 644 -4.27 22.25 23.36
CA TYR A 644 -4.92 21.31 22.46
C TYR A 644 -6.32 20.90 22.94
N ASN A 645 -6.45 20.60 24.23
CA ASN A 645 -7.74 20.27 24.85
C ASN A 645 -8.75 21.40 24.70
N THR A 646 -8.31 22.65 24.83
CA THR A 646 -9.14 23.85 24.64
C THR A 646 -9.58 23.97 23.18
N VAL A 647 -8.65 23.83 22.22
CA VAL A 647 -8.94 23.94 20.78
C VAL A 647 -9.95 22.88 20.33
N PHE A 648 -9.86 21.66 20.86
CA PHE A 648 -10.66 20.53 20.38
C PHE A 648 -11.79 20.08 21.31
N GLY A 649 -11.96 20.73 22.46
CA GLY A 649 -12.94 20.34 23.48
C GLY A 649 -12.68 18.95 24.07
N THR A 650 -11.40 18.60 24.26
CA THR A 650 -10.98 17.31 24.85
C THR A 650 -10.45 17.49 26.28
N ASN A 651 -10.13 16.39 26.96
CA ASN A 651 -9.60 16.43 28.33
C ASN A 651 -8.52 15.36 28.56
N TYR A 652 -7.51 15.33 27.68
CA TYR A 652 -6.38 14.41 27.81
C TYR A 652 -5.40 14.90 28.86
N THR A 653 -5.04 14.02 29.78
CA THR A 653 -3.98 14.21 30.78
C THR A 653 -2.81 13.26 30.59
N ASP A 654 -2.98 12.26 29.71
CA ASP A 654 -2.02 11.20 29.41
C ASP A 654 -1.43 11.40 27.99
N THR A 655 -0.11 11.39 27.90
CA THR A 655 0.64 11.62 26.66
C THR A 655 0.36 10.57 25.58
N ASP A 656 0.08 9.32 25.96
CA ASP A 656 -0.21 8.27 24.99
C ASP A 656 -1.60 8.44 24.38
N GLN A 657 -2.61 8.75 25.20
CA GLN A 657 -3.95 9.08 24.72
C GLN A 657 -3.95 10.34 23.84
N PHE A 658 -3.20 11.36 24.25
CA PHE A 658 -3.00 12.58 23.47
C PHE A 658 -2.41 12.27 22.09
N ASN A 659 -1.30 11.54 22.02
CA ASN A 659 -0.68 11.15 20.76
C ASN A 659 -1.60 10.26 19.90
N LYS A 660 -2.37 9.35 20.51
CA LYS A 660 -3.37 8.54 19.79
C LYS A 660 -4.45 9.43 19.16
N ASN A 661 -4.88 10.49 19.84
CA ASN A 661 -5.85 11.43 19.29
C ASN A 661 -5.26 12.26 18.13
N ILE A 662 -4.02 12.71 18.24
CA ILE A 662 -3.28 13.38 17.15
C ILE A 662 -3.28 12.49 15.89
N ASN A 663 -2.89 11.22 16.04
CA ASN A 663 -2.86 10.26 14.94
C ASN A 663 -4.24 10.11 14.28
N SER A 664 -5.30 10.03 15.09
CA SER A 664 -6.67 9.84 14.60
C SER A 664 -7.17 11.06 13.81
N ARG A 665 -6.89 12.27 14.30
CA ARG A 665 -7.24 13.54 13.63
C ARG A 665 -6.46 13.78 12.35
N LEU A 666 -5.17 13.44 12.32
CA LEU A 666 -4.35 13.55 11.11
C LEU A 666 -4.74 12.51 10.05
N ALA A 667 -5.04 11.27 10.46
CA ALA A 667 -5.37 10.20 9.52
C ALA A 667 -6.78 10.33 8.93
N ARG A 668 -7.70 11.04 9.61
CA ARG A 668 -9.09 11.30 9.19
C ARG A 668 -9.86 10.02 8.81
N LYS A 669 -9.52 8.88 9.43
CA LYS A 669 -10.12 7.57 9.14
C LYS A 669 -11.54 7.42 9.69
N ASP A 670 -11.90 8.21 10.70
CA ASP A 670 -13.22 8.19 11.34
C ASP A 670 -14.05 9.41 10.93
N ALA A 671 -15.36 9.21 10.73
CA ALA A 671 -16.26 10.23 10.20
C ALA A 671 -16.26 11.53 11.02
N GLN A 672 -16.08 11.44 12.35
CA GLN A 672 -16.00 12.61 13.23
C GLN A 672 -14.81 13.54 12.91
N TYR A 673 -13.73 13.00 12.34
CA TYR A 673 -12.54 13.76 11.95
C TYR A 673 -12.53 14.17 10.47
N GLN A 674 -13.62 13.90 9.76
CA GLN A 674 -13.84 14.32 8.37
C GLN A 674 -14.70 15.59 8.27
N GLN A 675 -15.04 16.19 9.41
CA GLN A 675 -15.76 17.46 9.51
C GLN A 675 -14.79 18.62 9.66
N ASP A 676 -15.10 19.74 9.02
CA ASP A 676 -14.32 20.98 9.11
C ASP A 676 -14.07 21.35 10.58
N GLY A 677 -12.84 21.76 10.87
CA GLY A 677 -12.40 22.13 12.22
C GLY A 677 -12.18 20.99 13.21
N LYS A 678 -12.37 19.72 12.80
CA LYS A 678 -12.10 18.55 13.66
C LYS A 678 -10.76 17.86 13.38
N TRP A 679 -10.06 18.20 12.31
CA TRP A 679 -8.72 17.66 12.02
C TRP A 679 -7.61 18.63 12.44
N LEU A 680 -6.37 18.11 12.40
CA LEU A 680 -5.16 18.90 12.54
C LEU A 680 -4.67 19.36 11.16
N ASP A 681 -4.30 20.64 11.05
CA ASP A 681 -3.76 21.20 9.81
C ASP A 681 -2.27 20.89 9.69
N MET A 682 -1.52 21.01 10.79
CA MET A 682 -0.09 20.68 10.82
C MET A 682 0.31 20.01 12.14
N VAL A 683 1.33 19.16 12.10
CA VAL A 683 1.97 18.61 13.30
C VAL A 683 3.48 18.80 13.24
N ILE A 684 4.09 19.17 14.37
CA ILE A 684 5.54 19.30 14.52
C ILE A 684 6.06 18.02 15.19
N VAL A 685 7.06 17.39 14.57
CA VAL A 685 7.60 16.10 15.00
C VAL A 685 9.13 16.11 15.01
N VAL A 686 9.72 15.24 15.83
CA VAL A 686 11.15 14.90 15.72
C VAL A 686 11.27 13.64 14.87
N ASP A 687 11.04 12.47 15.45
CA ASP A 687 11.08 11.18 14.74
C ASP A 687 9.71 10.48 14.63
N ARG A 688 8.72 10.86 15.45
CA ARG A 688 7.37 10.27 15.40
C ARG A 688 6.68 10.61 14.08
N LEU A 689 5.77 9.72 13.65
CA LEU A 689 4.97 9.84 12.41
C LEU A 689 5.75 9.81 11.09
N LEU A 690 7.08 9.83 11.13
CA LEU A 690 7.93 9.69 9.93
C LEU A 690 8.06 8.24 9.47
N THR A 691 7.71 7.29 10.33
CA THR A 691 7.70 5.84 10.05
C THR A 691 6.37 5.24 10.50
N GLY A 692 5.88 4.21 9.79
CA GLY A 692 4.68 3.45 10.16
C GLY A 692 3.32 4.17 10.06
N PHE A 693 3.28 5.51 10.09
CA PHE A 693 2.02 6.27 10.13
C PHE A 693 1.39 6.51 8.76
N ASP A 694 0.12 6.15 8.59
CA ASP A 694 -0.59 6.23 7.30
C ASP A 694 -1.76 7.23 7.32
N ALA A 695 -1.59 8.34 6.60
CA ALA A 695 -2.60 9.39 6.44
C ALA A 695 -2.63 9.92 4.99
N PRO A 696 -3.63 9.53 4.17
CA PRO A 696 -3.73 9.95 2.78
C PRO A 696 -3.74 11.47 2.55
N THR A 697 -4.29 12.21 3.52
CA THR A 697 -4.47 13.67 3.46
C THR A 697 -3.22 14.47 3.81
N ILE A 698 -2.08 13.85 4.15
CA ILE A 698 -0.82 14.58 4.32
C ILE A 698 -0.28 14.93 2.93
N GLN A 699 -0.30 16.22 2.59
CA GLN A 699 0.18 16.75 1.31
C GLN A 699 1.67 17.10 1.37
N THR A 700 2.07 17.78 2.45
CA THR A 700 3.38 18.43 2.53
C THR A 700 4.18 17.97 3.74
N LEU A 701 5.46 17.68 3.50
CA LEU A 701 6.47 17.47 4.53
C LEU A 701 7.45 18.65 4.50
N TYR A 702 7.44 19.44 5.58
CA TYR A 702 8.44 20.46 5.84
C TYR A 702 9.61 19.85 6.63
N VAL A 703 10.84 20.08 6.18
CA VAL A 703 12.05 19.44 6.72
C VAL A 703 13.02 20.51 7.20
N ASP A 704 13.17 20.61 8.52
CA ASP A 704 14.12 21.49 9.24
C ASP A 704 15.21 20.66 9.93
N ARG A 705 15.74 19.65 9.22
CA ARG A 705 16.82 18.79 9.68
C ARG A 705 17.48 18.09 8.51
N GLU A 706 18.70 17.60 8.72
CA GLU A 706 19.33 16.72 7.73
C GLU A 706 18.70 15.32 7.81
N LEU A 707 18.16 14.85 6.69
CA LEU A 707 17.71 13.47 6.50
C LEU A 707 18.62 12.79 5.47
N LYS A 708 18.94 11.51 5.72
CA LYS A 708 19.81 10.71 4.84
C LYS A 708 19.23 9.30 4.66
N TYR A 709 19.43 8.74 3.47
CA TYR A 709 19.10 7.35 3.12
C TYR A 709 17.70 6.90 3.61
N GLN A 710 17.62 5.85 4.43
CA GLN A 710 16.35 5.25 4.86
C GLN A 710 15.43 6.24 5.58
N LYS A 711 15.98 7.12 6.43
CA LYS A 711 15.19 8.11 7.16
C LYS A 711 14.56 9.12 6.22
N LEU A 712 15.29 9.51 5.17
CA LEU A 712 14.82 10.42 4.13
C LEU A 712 13.65 9.78 3.36
N LEU A 713 13.85 8.57 2.82
CA LEU A 713 12.83 7.92 1.99
C LEU A 713 11.56 7.60 2.78
N GLN A 714 11.69 7.17 4.04
CA GLN A 714 10.55 6.88 4.93
C GLN A 714 9.73 8.15 5.21
N ALA A 715 10.41 9.26 5.55
CA ALA A 715 9.77 10.55 5.79
C ALA A 715 9.08 11.08 4.53
N PHE A 716 9.77 11.09 3.39
CA PHE A 716 9.20 11.56 2.11
C PHE A 716 7.94 10.75 1.76
N SER A 717 8.01 9.43 1.91
CA SER A 717 6.89 8.50 1.69
C SER A 717 5.69 8.70 2.64
N ARG A 718 5.67 9.71 3.52
CA ARG A 718 4.43 10.13 4.21
C ARG A 718 3.52 10.96 3.30
N THR A 719 4.08 11.57 2.26
CA THR A 719 3.37 12.48 1.35
C THR A 719 2.91 11.80 0.05
N ASN A 720 3.36 10.58 -0.28
CA ASN A 720 3.04 9.94 -1.57
C ASN A 720 1.76 9.07 -1.58
N ARG A 721 0.93 9.15 -0.53
CA ARG A 721 -0.36 8.44 -0.51
C ARG A 721 -1.38 9.10 -1.43
N ILE A 722 -2.10 8.28 -2.19
CA ILE A 722 -3.17 8.72 -3.09
C ILE A 722 -4.34 9.25 -2.28
N ALA A 723 -4.80 10.46 -2.61
CA ALA A 723 -6.00 11.07 -2.05
C ALA A 723 -6.74 11.89 -3.12
N PRO A 724 -8.06 12.12 -2.99
CA PRO A 724 -8.82 12.90 -3.95
C PRO A 724 -8.22 14.29 -4.23
N GLY A 725 -7.90 14.50 -5.51
CA GLY A 725 -7.29 15.72 -6.05
C GLY A 725 -5.89 16.02 -5.54
N LYS A 726 -5.18 15.03 -5.03
CA LYS A 726 -3.76 15.11 -4.73
C LYS A 726 -2.98 14.46 -5.87
N GLU A 727 -2.08 15.22 -6.49
CA GLU A 727 -1.33 14.78 -7.67
C GLU A 727 0.08 14.27 -7.35
N HIS A 728 0.73 14.86 -6.33
CA HIS A 728 2.06 14.50 -5.86
C HIS A 728 2.19 14.82 -4.36
N GLY A 729 3.19 14.23 -3.72
CA GLY A 729 3.64 14.62 -2.39
C GLY A 729 4.63 15.78 -2.49
N ILE A 730 4.49 16.79 -1.62
CA ILE A 730 5.37 17.96 -1.61
C ILE A 730 6.35 17.84 -0.44
N VAL A 731 7.63 18.03 -0.70
CA VAL A 731 8.67 18.11 0.32
C VAL A 731 9.39 19.44 0.21
N VAL A 732 9.56 20.12 1.33
CA VAL A 732 10.17 21.44 1.40
C VAL A 732 11.26 21.41 2.45
N SER A 733 12.52 21.52 2.02
CA SER A 733 13.69 21.50 2.88
C SER A 733 14.19 22.92 3.14
N PHE A 734 14.33 23.30 4.40
CA PHE A 734 14.80 24.64 4.80
C PHE A 734 16.27 24.68 5.23
N ARG A 735 16.87 23.50 5.42
CA ARG A 735 18.21 23.34 5.94
C ARG A 735 19.13 22.73 4.89
N LYS A 736 20.29 23.37 4.70
CA LYS A 736 21.39 22.91 3.84
C LYS A 736 20.94 22.37 2.47
N PRO A 737 20.39 23.25 1.59
CA PRO A 737 19.91 22.88 0.26
C PRO A 737 20.83 21.97 -0.55
N ALA A 738 22.13 22.27 -0.65
CA ALA A 738 23.06 21.49 -1.46
C ALA A 738 23.23 20.07 -0.89
N THR A 739 23.37 19.98 0.42
CA THR A 739 23.54 18.72 1.16
C THR A 739 22.28 17.88 1.05
N MET A 740 21.11 18.49 1.20
CA MET A 740 19.83 17.80 1.10
C MET A 740 19.54 17.33 -0.32
N ARG A 741 19.87 18.11 -1.36
CA ARG A 741 19.82 17.67 -2.76
C ARG A 741 20.64 16.42 -2.98
N LYS A 742 21.91 16.43 -2.56
CA LYS A 742 22.79 15.26 -2.65
C LYS A 742 22.22 14.06 -1.89
N ASN A 743 21.70 14.27 -0.68
CA ASN A 743 21.11 13.20 0.11
C ASN A 743 19.87 12.58 -0.57
N VAL A 744 19.05 13.39 -1.26
CA VAL A 744 17.90 12.91 -2.05
C VAL A 744 18.37 12.07 -3.22
N GLU A 745 19.34 12.56 -4.00
CA GLU A 745 19.95 11.81 -5.12
C GLU A 745 20.54 10.48 -4.66
N ASP A 746 21.36 10.49 -3.61
CA ASP A 746 22.00 9.30 -3.04
C ASP A 746 20.95 8.28 -2.55
N ALA A 747 19.88 8.76 -1.89
CA ALA A 747 18.80 7.90 -1.43
C ALA A 747 18.01 7.28 -2.60
N ILE A 748 17.64 8.07 -3.61
CA ILE A 748 16.93 7.55 -4.79
C ILE A 748 17.82 6.54 -5.51
N ARG A 749 19.08 6.88 -5.78
CA ARG A 749 20.03 5.97 -6.43
C ARG A 749 20.15 4.64 -5.70
N LEU A 750 20.28 4.66 -4.37
CA LEU A 750 20.41 3.46 -3.56
C LEU A 750 19.12 2.61 -3.55
N PHE A 751 17.96 3.25 -3.41
CA PHE A 751 16.67 2.55 -3.22
C PHE A 751 15.87 2.31 -4.51
N THR A 752 16.47 2.53 -5.68
CA THR A 752 15.79 2.34 -6.97
C THR A 752 16.23 1.09 -7.74
N ASN A 753 17.21 0.33 -7.25
CA ASN A 753 17.90 -0.76 -8.00
C ASN A 753 18.58 -0.20 -9.26
N GLN A 754 19.92 -0.22 -9.30
CA GLN A 754 20.74 0.48 -10.29
C GLN A 754 20.47 0.10 -11.75
N GLN A 755 19.85 -1.06 -12.01
CA GLN A 755 19.45 -1.47 -13.36
C GLN A 755 18.26 -0.67 -13.91
N GLN A 756 17.56 0.07 -13.05
CA GLN A 756 16.46 0.93 -13.43
C GLN A 756 16.98 2.37 -13.60
N ASN A 757 16.58 3.07 -14.68
CA ASN A 757 16.84 4.51 -14.87
C ASN A 757 16.30 5.28 -13.66
N TRP A 758 17.18 5.58 -12.70
CA TRP A 758 16.87 6.17 -11.40
C TRP A 758 16.96 7.69 -11.48
N GLU A 759 17.76 8.20 -12.43
CA GLU A 759 17.87 9.61 -12.77
C GLU A 759 16.48 10.18 -13.12
N ALA A 760 15.67 9.41 -13.86
CA ALA A 760 14.30 9.78 -14.19
C ALA A 760 13.34 9.89 -12.99
N LEU A 761 13.72 9.38 -11.82
CA LEU A 761 12.93 9.47 -10.58
C LEU A 761 13.41 10.58 -9.65
N VAL A 762 14.57 11.18 -9.92
CA VAL A 762 15.04 12.32 -9.16
C VAL A 762 14.04 13.46 -9.38
N PRO A 763 13.46 14.02 -8.30
CA PRO A 763 12.54 15.14 -8.40
C PRO A 763 13.22 16.31 -9.11
N GLN A 764 12.62 16.78 -10.19
CA GLN A 764 13.15 17.89 -10.97
C GLN A 764 13.04 19.20 -10.17
N GLU A 765 14.02 20.08 -10.38
CA GLU A 765 13.95 21.43 -9.81
C GLU A 765 13.14 22.36 -10.69
N TYR A 766 12.64 23.45 -10.11
CA TYR A 766 11.82 24.43 -10.82
C TYR A 766 12.51 24.95 -12.09
N ALA A 767 13.81 25.21 -12.05
CA ALA A 767 14.57 25.68 -13.21
C ALA A 767 14.55 24.68 -14.38
N GLU A 768 14.64 23.38 -14.08
CA GLU A 768 14.59 22.30 -15.07
C GLU A 768 13.18 22.15 -15.64
N VAL A 769 12.16 22.22 -14.79
CA VAL A 769 10.74 22.17 -15.20
C VAL A 769 10.38 23.39 -16.06
N LYS A 770 10.87 24.58 -15.70
CA LYS A 770 10.72 25.83 -16.47
C LYS A 770 11.38 25.70 -17.85
N ALA A 771 12.60 25.19 -17.93
CA ALA A 771 13.26 24.93 -19.21
C ALA A 771 12.47 23.93 -20.07
N ALA A 772 12.03 22.81 -19.48
CA ALA A 772 11.22 21.81 -20.17
C ALA A 772 9.87 22.36 -20.64
N PHE A 773 9.25 23.27 -19.88
CA PHE A 773 8.02 23.96 -20.26
C PHE A 773 8.22 24.82 -21.51
N LEU A 774 9.31 25.60 -21.54
CA LEU A 774 9.68 26.42 -22.70
C LEU A 774 9.97 25.55 -23.94
N THR A 775 10.76 24.49 -23.81
CA THR A 775 11.00 23.54 -24.92
C THR A 775 9.71 22.89 -25.42
N ALA A 776 8.80 22.51 -24.51
CA ALA A 776 7.52 21.92 -24.90
C ALA A 776 6.61 22.92 -25.62
N HIS A 777 6.71 24.21 -25.29
CA HIS A 777 6.00 25.26 -26.00
C HIS A 777 6.52 25.40 -27.43
N GLU A 778 7.83 25.43 -27.63
CA GLU A 778 8.45 25.47 -28.96
C GLU A 778 8.03 24.26 -29.82
N GLN A 779 8.02 23.05 -29.23
CA GLN A 779 7.56 21.84 -29.91
C GLN A 779 6.08 21.93 -30.34
N LEU A 780 5.22 22.54 -29.54
CA LEU A 780 3.83 22.77 -29.90
C LEU A 780 3.71 23.78 -31.05
N GLN A 781 4.52 24.84 -31.07
CA GLN A 781 4.52 25.81 -32.17
C GLN A 781 5.00 25.16 -33.47
N GLN A 782 6.05 24.34 -33.41
CA GLN A 782 6.51 23.58 -34.58
C GLN A 782 5.42 22.63 -35.10
N ALA A 783 4.79 21.85 -34.22
CA ALA A 783 3.72 20.93 -34.62
C ALA A 783 2.47 21.64 -35.18
N LYS A 784 2.23 22.89 -34.77
CA LYS A 784 1.19 23.75 -35.37
C LYS A 784 1.58 24.16 -36.79
N ASN A 785 2.80 24.64 -36.99
CA ASN A 785 3.29 25.04 -38.32
C ASN A 785 3.25 23.85 -39.30
N ASP A 786 3.73 22.67 -38.88
CA ASP A 786 3.71 21.44 -39.70
C ASP A 786 2.28 21.02 -40.10
N LEU A 787 1.29 21.30 -39.23
CA LEU A 787 -0.12 21.03 -39.52
C LEU A 787 -0.75 22.11 -40.42
N GLU A 788 -0.31 23.36 -40.32
CA GLU A 788 -0.73 24.43 -41.24
C GLU A 788 -0.23 24.16 -42.66
N GLU A 789 0.96 23.58 -42.82
CA GLU A 789 1.51 23.17 -44.11
C GLU A 789 0.75 21.99 -44.75
N ASP A 790 0.27 21.02 -43.95
CA ASP A 790 -0.57 19.90 -44.41
C ASP A 790 -1.72 19.60 -43.45
N PRO A 791 -2.86 20.31 -43.55
CA PRO A 791 -3.98 20.23 -42.61
C PRO A 791 -4.70 18.88 -42.57
N ASN A 792 -4.50 18.04 -43.58
CA ASN A 792 -5.13 16.71 -43.68
C ASN A 792 -4.20 15.58 -43.21
N ASN A 793 -2.97 15.90 -42.81
CA ASN A 793 -2.02 14.91 -42.33
C ASN A 793 -2.39 14.37 -40.95
N ILE A 794 -2.82 13.12 -40.89
CA ILE A 794 -3.18 12.45 -39.62
C ILE A 794 -1.97 12.39 -38.66
N LYS A 795 -0.74 12.23 -39.18
CA LYS A 795 0.45 12.19 -38.31
C LYS A 795 0.71 13.55 -37.66
N ASN A 796 0.56 14.64 -38.40
CA ASN A 796 0.76 16.00 -37.86
C ASN A 796 -0.33 16.36 -36.84
N LYS A 797 -1.59 15.94 -37.09
CA LYS A 797 -2.67 16.06 -36.08
C LYS A 797 -2.34 15.32 -34.78
N ILE A 798 -1.88 14.07 -34.88
CA ILE A 798 -1.46 13.28 -33.71
C ILE A 798 -0.28 13.94 -32.99
N ALA A 799 0.72 14.45 -33.74
CA ALA A 799 1.88 15.12 -33.19
C ALA A 799 1.50 16.40 -32.42
N GLN A 800 0.59 17.21 -32.97
CA GLN A 800 0.08 18.41 -32.30
C GLN A 800 -0.65 18.07 -30.99
N VAL A 801 -1.54 17.07 -31.02
CA VAL A 801 -2.26 16.62 -29.80
C VAL A 801 -1.27 16.13 -28.74
N ARG A 802 -0.25 15.35 -29.13
CA ARG A 802 0.79 14.87 -28.20
C ARG A 802 1.62 16.02 -27.62
N ALA A 803 2.04 16.98 -28.45
CA ALA A 803 2.78 18.16 -28.00
C ALA A 803 1.96 19.00 -27.02
N TYR A 804 0.66 19.17 -27.28
CA TYR A 804 -0.25 19.86 -26.37
C TYR A 804 -0.40 19.13 -25.04
N GLN A 805 -0.68 17.82 -25.06
CA GLN A 805 -0.78 17.00 -23.84
C GLN A 805 0.49 17.06 -23.00
N LYS A 806 1.66 17.06 -23.66
CA LYS A 806 2.97 17.22 -23.01
C LYS A 806 3.10 18.59 -22.33
N LEU A 807 2.78 19.67 -23.06
CA LEU A 807 2.84 21.03 -22.52
C LEU A 807 1.87 21.22 -21.33
N GLU A 808 0.63 20.74 -21.43
CA GLU A 808 -0.35 20.81 -20.35
C GLU A 808 0.14 20.06 -19.10
N LYS A 809 0.73 18.87 -19.28
CA LYS A 809 1.29 18.08 -18.19
C LYS A 809 2.42 18.83 -17.48
N ILE A 810 3.36 19.39 -18.24
CA ILE A 810 4.49 20.14 -17.67
C ILE A 810 4.00 21.43 -17.01
N GLN A 811 3.03 22.13 -17.59
CA GLN A 811 2.45 23.33 -16.99
C GLN A 811 1.80 23.04 -15.63
N ARG A 812 1.09 21.92 -15.49
CA ARG A 812 0.51 21.51 -14.19
C ARG A 812 1.61 21.22 -13.16
N ALA A 813 2.69 20.55 -13.56
CA ALA A 813 3.84 20.33 -12.70
C ALA A 813 4.56 21.64 -12.35
N MET A 814 4.67 22.59 -13.29
CA MET A 814 5.29 23.89 -13.03
C MET A 814 4.46 24.71 -12.04
N LYS A 815 3.13 24.70 -12.18
CA LYS A 815 2.18 25.41 -11.30
C LYS A 815 2.25 25.04 -9.83
N SER A 816 2.79 23.87 -9.49
CA SER A 816 2.91 23.45 -8.10
C SER A 816 4.17 23.95 -7.40
N TYR A 817 5.09 24.61 -8.10
CA TYR A 817 6.24 25.28 -7.50
C TYR A 817 5.88 26.71 -7.12
N GLU A 818 6.31 27.15 -5.94
CA GLU A 818 6.06 28.51 -5.47
C GLU A 818 6.61 29.58 -6.44
N ASN A 819 7.77 29.30 -7.06
CA ASN A 819 8.42 30.18 -8.04
C ASN A 819 7.58 30.44 -9.30
N TYR A 820 6.64 29.55 -9.65
CA TYR A 820 5.82 29.73 -10.85
C TYR A 820 5.02 31.03 -10.83
N GLN A 821 4.55 31.45 -9.67
CA GLN A 821 3.78 32.69 -9.52
C GLN A 821 4.67 33.93 -9.64
N GLU A 822 5.92 33.84 -9.17
CA GLU A 822 6.90 34.92 -9.28
C GLU A 822 7.26 35.16 -10.75
N ASP A 823 7.39 34.07 -11.53
CA ASP A 823 7.68 34.15 -12.95
C ASP A 823 6.42 34.15 -13.84
N PHE A 824 5.21 34.18 -13.26
CA PHE A 824 3.97 34.01 -14.04
C PHE A 824 3.82 35.07 -15.12
N GLU A 825 4.23 36.30 -14.82
CA GLU A 825 4.23 37.42 -15.76
C GLU A 825 5.08 37.13 -17.01
N GLU A 826 6.19 36.38 -16.87
CA GLU A 826 7.05 36.00 -18.00
C GLU A 826 6.35 35.04 -18.97
N PHE A 827 5.46 34.18 -18.48
CA PHE A 827 4.82 33.11 -19.25
C PHE A 827 3.33 33.33 -19.51
N GLU A 828 2.78 34.46 -19.07
CA GLU A 828 1.35 34.73 -19.14
C GLU A 828 0.82 34.61 -20.59
N HIS A 829 1.62 35.08 -21.56
CA HIS A 829 1.33 35.00 -22.99
C HIS A 829 1.27 33.57 -23.53
N ILE A 830 2.04 32.64 -22.96
CA ILE A 830 2.00 31.21 -23.32
C ILE A 830 0.74 30.56 -22.71
N VAL A 831 0.46 30.89 -21.45
CA VAL A 831 -0.62 30.26 -20.66
C VAL A 831 -2.01 30.68 -21.15
N LYS A 832 -2.20 31.95 -21.52
CA LYS A 832 -3.48 32.49 -21.98
C LYS A 832 -3.94 31.93 -23.34
N VAL A 833 -3.00 31.44 -24.15
CA VAL A 833 -3.26 30.93 -25.51
C VAL A 833 -3.62 29.44 -25.52
N LEU A 834 -3.54 28.76 -24.37
CA LEU A 834 -3.96 27.36 -24.25
C LEU A 834 -5.50 27.29 -24.23
N PRO A 835 -6.15 26.58 -25.18
CA PRO A 835 -7.59 26.38 -25.16
C PRO A 835 -8.02 25.68 -23.86
N LYS A 836 -9.18 26.08 -23.33
CA LYS A 836 -9.70 25.50 -22.09
C LYS A 836 -10.18 24.08 -22.39
N LYS A 837 -10.09 23.18 -21.41
CA LYS A 837 -10.42 21.73 -21.47
C LYS A 837 -11.72 21.35 -22.23
N ARG A 838 -12.66 22.27 -22.42
CA ARG A 838 -13.92 22.08 -23.18
C ARG A 838 -13.74 22.08 -24.70
N ASP A 839 -12.68 22.68 -25.23
CA ASP A 839 -12.50 22.83 -26.69
C ASP A 839 -11.89 21.57 -27.34
N ILE A 840 -11.36 20.65 -26.54
CA ILE A 840 -10.67 19.42 -26.96
C ILE A 840 -11.65 18.35 -27.46
N VAL A 841 -12.90 18.36 -26.99
CA VAL A 841 -13.92 17.36 -27.36
C VAL A 841 -14.40 17.54 -28.82
N LYS A 842 -14.01 18.63 -29.49
CA LYS A 842 -14.38 18.96 -30.86
C LYS A 842 -13.29 18.68 -31.91
N ILE A 843 -12.10 18.23 -31.50
CA ILE A 843 -10.98 17.84 -32.39
C ILE A 843 -10.84 16.33 -32.32
#